data_AF-A0A4R9ET75-F1
#
_entry.id   AF-A0A4R9ET75-F1
#
_cell.length_a   1.000
_cell.length_b   1.000
_cell.length_c   1.000
_cell.angle_alpha   90.00
_cell.angle_beta   90.00
_cell.angle_gamma   90.00
#
_symmetry.space_group_name_H-M   'P 1'
#
loop_
_entity.id
_entity.type
_entity.pdbx_description
1 polymer ?
#
loop_
_entity_poly.entity_id
_entity_poly.type
_entity_poly.pdbx_seq_one_letter_code
_entity_poly.pdbx_strand_id
1 'polypeptide(L)'
;MRLTPHQRPLDVRGLSRRRDHRDRGRRRSHRAWAAALLSGALVTGALSAQAATARPYPEPPLTTMSLPSPPGGANVRVLVFHGSAAGGDESPVVNAGIEAIEKIGQSGPAAQRFRIEATDDPAVFTNEAKLGKFNAVAFLTGGGDVLDPEQEAGLEAYMEAGGGFLGIHDAARAEPYSTWFTGLIGARPADSSPTNVQRATVEVGDRQNPATKDLPPQWKRPDRWLNWTKNPSGDVHTVARVREATYQPGESKNGWDHPVSWCRDYDGGRSFYTGMGGTADSYDETDFRQHLRGALLWTTRIARADCKSTINANYKAERLTQANQPGQNDQIGEPHGLVTAPDGRVFYIGRGGADSSQPVVTDWNNPDIGKGKGEIHVYDPKTKKVTLAGALTVFGNKGGGDELIKVEEGLLGIELDPKFAENGWVYLHYTPHSEINRDTHMAERYVSRFTLDQTTDKLDLNSEKVLLKWPVQIHSCCHSGGGMAWDSKGNLYIATGDNNSSRFSDGYSGNNPEPNFKGVSFADARRTAGNTNNLNGKILRIHPETDGTYTLPEGNLFTGKEPDEGGGKTRGEIYVMGVRNPARISVDKKTDTLYAGWVGPDAGAPSTTWGPAKYDTFAAITHASNRGWPYCMGNNQPYRDRNLPDPTKPLGWYDCKKLKNESPNNDGLVNIPPAEPNNIWYSPQGGGIDYPRDANGVPSYKTEEQKQLLPWLKGGGQATMNGPVYRFDAASTSADKWPSYWDGKWFVGDFYDADQPRHAVLTDPKTVGSGGLPTHAESLKKIVPIGNDGIKNLMDWKFAADGSLYVLDYGRGFFTSDPKSALWHVTYKGGEATPAADDLARRAG
;
A
#
# COMPACT_ATOMS: atom_id res chain seq x y z
N MET A 1 23.95 -46.92 -36.80
CA MET A 1 24.91 -47.31 -37.85
C MET A 1 25.94 -46.19 -37.97
N ARG A 2 27.23 -46.52 -37.86
CA ARG A 2 28.39 -45.60 -37.80
C ARG A 2 28.60 -44.84 -39.12
N LEU A 3 29.24 -43.66 -39.07
CA LEU A 3 30.56 -43.38 -39.69
C LEU A 3 30.93 -41.87 -39.62
N THR A 4 31.96 -41.54 -38.84
CA THR A 4 33.02 -40.55 -39.17
C THR A 4 34.17 -41.33 -39.87
N PRO A 5 35.27 -40.78 -40.50
CA PRO A 5 35.99 -39.51 -40.22
C PRO A 5 36.80 -38.86 -41.42
N HIS A 6 37.77 -38.00 -41.09
CA HIS A 6 38.98 -37.47 -41.80
C HIS A 6 38.96 -35.98 -42.19
N GLN A 7 39.74 -35.05 -41.61
CA GLN A 7 41.20 -34.81 -41.46
C GLN A 7 41.91 -34.10 -42.65
N ARG A 8 42.65 -33.02 -42.30
CA ARG A 8 43.35 -31.98 -43.11
C ARG A 8 44.59 -32.47 -43.88
N PRO A 9 45.20 -31.65 -44.75
CA PRO A 9 46.53 -31.02 -44.47
C PRO A 9 46.66 -29.54 -44.94
N LEU A 10 47.43 -28.63 -44.28
CA LEU A 10 48.85 -28.21 -44.52
C LEU A 10 49.13 -27.75 -45.98
N ASP A 11 49.81 -26.66 -46.37
CA ASP A 11 50.93 -25.93 -45.77
C ASP A 11 51.30 -24.64 -46.60
N VAL A 12 51.73 -23.56 -45.92
CA VAL A 12 52.99 -22.77 -46.11
C VAL A 12 53.22 -21.67 -47.19
N ARG A 13 53.84 -20.56 -46.69
CA ARG A 13 54.66 -19.45 -47.28
C ARG A 13 53.92 -18.25 -47.91
N GLY A 14 54.24 -16.98 -47.63
CA GLY A 14 55.25 -16.36 -46.75
C GLY A 14 55.35 -14.84 -46.94
N LEU A 15 55.73 -14.14 -45.84
CA LEU A 15 56.57 -12.91 -45.72
C LEU A 15 56.13 -11.62 -46.48
N SER A 16 55.92 -10.48 -45.81
CA SER A 16 57.00 -9.67 -45.23
C SER A 16 56.51 -8.51 -44.31
N ARG A 17 57.06 -8.48 -43.07
CA ARG A 17 57.56 -7.35 -42.22
C ARG A 17 56.59 -6.20 -41.82
N ARG A 18 56.65 -5.58 -40.64
CA ARG A 18 57.33 -5.74 -39.32
C ARG A 18 56.85 -4.54 -38.47
N ARG A 19 56.47 -4.74 -37.20
CA ARG A 19 56.98 -3.98 -36.03
C ARG A 19 56.37 -4.54 -34.72
N ASP A 20 57.13 -5.47 -34.17
CA ASP A 20 57.23 -5.88 -32.76
C ASP A 20 57.94 -4.76 -31.94
N HIS A 21 57.91 -4.66 -30.60
CA HIS A 21 57.57 -5.62 -29.55
C HIS A 21 57.60 -4.93 -28.16
N ARG A 22 57.00 -5.62 -27.17
CA ARG A 22 57.45 -5.82 -25.77
C ARG A 22 57.23 -4.69 -24.75
N ASP A 23 56.97 -4.94 -23.46
CA ASP A 23 56.63 -6.13 -22.65
C ASP A 23 56.27 -5.63 -21.22
N ARG A 24 55.58 -6.48 -20.45
CA ARG A 24 55.56 -6.58 -18.96
C ARG A 24 55.05 -5.40 -18.09
N GLY A 25 54.15 -5.75 -17.17
CA GLY A 25 53.58 -4.86 -16.16
C GLY A 25 54.25 -4.87 -14.79
N ARG A 26 53.67 -4.14 -13.82
CA ARG A 26 53.80 -4.34 -12.36
C ARG A 26 53.03 -3.28 -11.53
N ARG A 27 52.42 -3.78 -10.44
CA ARG A 27 52.38 -3.27 -9.04
C ARG A 27 51.88 -1.85 -8.66
N ARG A 28 51.01 -1.88 -7.63
CA ARG A 28 50.68 -0.90 -6.57
C ARG A 28 51.75 0.16 -6.25
N SER A 29 51.34 1.41 -5.99
CA SER A 29 51.54 2.12 -4.69
C SER A 29 51.06 3.59 -4.72
N HIS A 30 50.81 4.11 -3.51
CA HIS A 30 50.28 5.42 -3.09
C HIS A 30 51.12 6.65 -3.48
N ARG A 31 50.47 7.83 -3.51
CA ARG A 31 50.84 9.12 -2.83
C ARG A 31 50.10 10.31 -3.47
N ALA A 32 49.32 11.07 -2.68
CA ALA A 32 49.67 12.31 -1.97
C ALA A 32 49.70 13.55 -2.89
N TRP A 33 48.77 14.48 -2.66
CA TRP A 33 48.76 15.81 -3.27
C TRP A 33 49.24 16.84 -2.26
N ALA A 34 50.27 17.58 -2.64
CA ALA A 34 50.89 18.66 -1.88
C ALA A 34 50.40 20.02 -2.39
N ALA A 35 50.28 20.96 -1.46
CA ALA A 35 49.94 22.35 -1.67
C ALA A 35 51.06 23.13 -2.37
N ALA A 36 50.67 24.16 -3.14
CA ALA A 36 51.58 25.20 -3.61
C ALA A 36 50.93 26.58 -3.41
N LEU A 37 51.58 27.38 -2.56
CA LEU A 37 51.39 28.81 -2.37
C LEU A 37 51.93 29.58 -3.57
N LEU A 38 51.19 30.59 -4.04
CA LEU A 38 51.75 31.68 -4.84
C LEU A 38 51.19 33.02 -4.39
N SER A 39 52.11 33.83 -3.90
CA SER A 39 51.96 35.19 -3.40
C SER A 39 51.86 36.19 -4.55
N GLY A 40 50.90 37.10 -4.50
CA GLY A 40 50.81 38.27 -5.39
C GLY A 40 50.41 39.50 -4.59
N ALA A 41 51.37 40.41 -4.38
CA ALA A 41 51.17 41.67 -3.66
C ALA A 41 50.58 42.74 -4.58
N LEU A 42 49.52 43.43 -4.14
CA LEU A 42 49.07 44.71 -4.69
C LEU A 42 48.67 45.66 -3.55
N VAL A 43 49.52 46.67 -3.39
CA VAL A 43 49.42 48.01 -2.78
C VAL A 43 48.12 48.38 -2.06
N THR A 44 48.25 48.61 -0.75
CA THR A 44 47.29 49.25 0.15
C THR A 44 47.16 50.76 -0.11
N GLY A 45 45.98 51.21 -0.51
CA GLY A 45 45.52 52.59 -0.35
C GLY A 45 44.58 52.68 0.86
N ALA A 46 45.00 53.38 1.91
CA ALA A 46 44.23 53.57 3.12
C ALA A 46 43.14 54.64 2.92
N LEU A 47 41.88 54.23 3.05
CA LEU A 47 40.78 55.10 3.47
C LEU A 47 40.04 54.38 4.59
N SER A 48 40.17 54.93 5.79
CA SER A 48 39.53 54.50 7.03
C SER A 48 38.00 54.62 6.92
N ALA A 49 37.31 53.48 6.85
CA ALA A 49 35.91 53.38 7.22
C ALA A 49 35.84 52.65 8.56
N GLN A 50 35.26 53.30 9.57
CA GLN A 50 34.98 52.71 10.87
C GLN A 50 34.11 51.47 10.67
N ALA A 51 34.58 50.31 11.13
CA ALA A 51 33.72 49.15 11.28
C ALA A 51 32.66 49.48 12.34
N ALA A 52 31.42 49.65 11.89
CA ALA A 52 30.28 49.62 12.79
C ALA A 52 30.23 48.21 13.38
N THR A 53 30.57 48.10 14.67
CA THR A 53 30.31 46.91 15.46
C THR A 53 28.80 46.74 15.54
N ALA A 54 28.28 45.74 14.83
CA ALA A 54 26.90 45.30 15.04
C ALA A 54 26.76 44.94 16.52
N ARG A 55 25.88 45.64 17.23
CA ARG A 55 25.46 45.21 18.55
C ARG A 55 24.83 43.81 18.40
N PRO A 56 25.12 42.85 19.29
CA PRO A 56 24.36 41.60 19.31
C PRO A 56 22.87 41.93 19.44
N TYR A 57 22.05 41.19 18.70
CA TYR A 57 20.60 41.25 18.77
C TYR A 57 20.19 41.10 20.24
N PRO A 58 19.42 42.02 20.84
CA PRO A 58 18.80 41.74 22.12
C PRO A 58 17.86 40.55 21.90
N GLU A 59 18.02 39.48 22.69
CA GLU A 59 17.00 38.45 22.76
C GLU A 59 15.68 39.14 23.16
N PRO A 60 14.57 38.90 22.43
CA PRO A 60 13.28 39.42 22.85
C PRO A 60 12.99 38.90 24.27
N PRO A 61 12.41 39.74 25.16
CA PRO A 61 12.01 39.27 26.47
C PRO A 61 11.05 38.08 26.31
N LEU A 62 11.22 37.04 27.12
CA LEU A 62 10.27 35.93 27.24
C LEU A 62 8.91 36.50 27.67
N THR A 63 8.07 36.80 26.69
CA THR A 63 6.71 37.28 26.92
C THR A 63 5.87 36.04 27.15
N THR A 64 5.63 35.68 28.41
CA THR A 64 4.74 34.56 28.75
C THR A 64 3.30 34.99 28.48
N MET A 65 2.87 34.92 27.21
CA MET A 65 1.48 35.18 26.83
C MET A 65 0.56 34.18 27.51
N SER A 66 -0.52 34.65 28.15
CA SER A 66 -1.52 33.79 28.78
C SER A 66 -2.84 33.83 27.99
N LEU A 67 -3.24 32.68 27.43
CA LEU A 67 -4.51 32.53 26.72
C LEU A 67 -5.66 32.17 27.68
N PRO A 68 -6.93 32.45 27.31
CA PRO A 68 -8.08 32.13 28.14
C PRO A 68 -8.09 30.63 28.36
N SER A 69 -7.93 30.20 29.61
CA SER A 69 -7.82 28.78 29.95
C SER A 69 -9.15 28.20 30.47
N PRO A 70 -9.54 27.00 30.02
CA PRO A 70 -8.98 26.31 28.86
C PRO A 70 -9.39 27.06 27.57
N PRO A 71 -8.51 27.13 26.54
CA PRO A 71 -8.96 27.59 25.24
C PRO A 71 -10.00 26.59 24.74
N GLY A 72 -11.18 27.06 24.33
CA GLY A 72 -12.39 26.27 24.11
C GLY A 72 -13.31 26.23 25.35
N GLY A 73 -14.60 26.58 25.18
CA GLY A 73 -15.53 26.74 26.30
C GLY A 73 -16.65 27.75 26.00
N ALA A 74 -17.22 28.40 27.03
CA ALA A 74 -18.17 29.50 26.83
C ALA A 74 -17.44 30.78 26.38
N ASN A 75 -18.02 31.54 25.44
CA ASN A 75 -17.47 32.78 24.88
C ASN A 75 -16.19 32.64 24.03
N VAL A 76 -16.07 31.57 23.24
CA VAL A 76 -14.97 31.42 22.28
C VAL A 76 -14.95 32.58 21.28
N ARG A 77 -13.75 33.11 20.98
CA ARG A 77 -13.54 34.20 20.02
C ARG A 77 -12.49 33.82 18.98
N VAL A 78 -12.71 34.25 17.75
CA VAL A 78 -11.78 34.09 16.63
C VAL A 78 -11.49 35.47 16.04
N LEU A 79 -10.20 35.77 15.87
CA LEU A 79 -9.74 36.95 15.16
C LEU A 79 -9.58 36.59 13.68
N VAL A 80 -10.17 37.33 12.76
CA VAL A 80 -9.90 37.23 11.31
C VAL A 80 -8.95 38.36 10.95
N PHE A 81 -7.71 38.03 10.65
CA PHE A 81 -6.74 38.99 10.15
C PHE A 81 -6.72 38.96 8.61
N HIS A 82 -6.92 40.12 7.99
CA HIS A 82 -7.03 40.24 6.53
C HIS A 82 -6.09 41.25 5.88
N GLY A 83 -5.14 41.83 6.62
CA GLY A 83 -4.21 42.81 6.06
C GLY A 83 -3.42 42.28 4.84
N SER A 84 -3.16 43.16 3.86
CA SER A 84 -2.46 42.84 2.61
C SER A 84 -1.23 43.73 2.41
N ALA A 85 -0.12 43.16 1.93
CA ALA A 85 1.10 43.92 1.62
C ALA A 85 0.91 44.83 0.38
N ALA A 86 -0.04 44.51 -0.49
CA ALA A 86 -0.46 45.38 -1.58
C ALA A 86 -1.53 46.36 -1.08
N GLY A 87 -1.30 47.68 -1.21
CA GLY A 87 -2.27 48.69 -0.85
C GLY A 87 -3.46 48.76 -1.81
N GLY A 88 -4.67 49.04 -1.30
CA GLY A 88 -5.91 49.15 -2.08
C GLY A 88 -7.14 48.64 -1.31
N ASP A 89 -8.30 48.63 -1.97
CA ASP A 89 -9.51 48.00 -1.41
C ASP A 89 -9.33 46.48 -1.32
N GLU A 90 -9.87 45.88 -0.26
CA GLU A 90 -9.83 44.44 -0.04
C GLU A 90 -10.51 43.66 -1.16
N SER A 91 -9.91 42.54 -1.53
CA SER A 91 -10.43 41.67 -2.59
C SER A 91 -11.87 41.21 -2.27
N PRO A 92 -12.78 41.12 -3.26
CA PRO A 92 -14.11 40.54 -3.05
C PRO A 92 -14.10 39.15 -2.41
N VAL A 93 -13.01 38.39 -2.61
CA VAL A 93 -12.80 37.08 -1.97
C VAL A 93 -12.62 37.21 -0.46
N VAL A 94 -11.89 38.22 0.01
CA VAL A 94 -11.68 38.50 1.45
C VAL A 94 -13.00 38.90 2.09
N ASN A 95 -13.76 39.80 1.47
CA ASN A 95 -15.08 40.21 1.97
C ASN A 95 -16.05 39.02 2.09
N ALA A 96 -16.12 38.17 1.06
CA ALA A 96 -16.95 36.96 1.10
C ALA A 96 -16.50 35.98 2.19
N GLY A 97 -15.19 35.84 2.41
CA GLY A 97 -14.64 34.99 3.46
C GLY A 97 -14.92 35.50 4.87
N ILE A 98 -14.79 36.80 5.14
CA ILE A 98 -15.17 37.42 6.41
C ILE A 98 -16.66 37.15 6.70
N GLU A 99 -17.54 37.47 5.74
CA GLU A 99 -18.98 37.28 5.88
C GLU A 99 -19.33 35.81 6.17
N ALA A 100 -18.68 34.87 5.47
CA ALA A 100 -18.91 33.45 5.69
C ALA A 100 -18.41 32.98 7.06
N ILE A 101 -17.24 33.42 7.52
CA ILE A 101 -16.69 33.05 8.84
C ILE A 101 -17.57 33.63 9.97
N GLU A 102 -18.07 34.86 9.83
CA GLU A 102 -19.04 35.46 10.75
C GLU A 102 -20.33 34.63 10.86
N LYS A 103 -20.90 34.22 9.71
CA LYS A 103 -22.06 33.32 9.66
C LYS A 103 -21.75 31.96 10.29
N ILE A 104 -20.55 31.41 10.05
CA ILE A 104 -20.11 30.14 10.63
C ILE A 104 -20.09 30.23 12.15
N GLY A 105 -19.52 31.30 12.73
CA GLY A 105 -19.45 31.51 14.18
C GLY A 105 -20.82 31.54 14.87
N GLN A 106 -21.86 32.00 14.15
CA GLN A 106 -23.23 32.07 14.64
C GLN A 106 -24.04 30.79 14.40
N SER A 107 -23.53 29.86 13.59
CA SER A 107 -24.22 28.63 13.20
C SER A 107 -24.04 27.46 14.18
N GLY A 108 -24.85 26.41 14.04
CA GLY A 108 -24.78 25.18 14.83
C GLY A 108 -25.29 25.30 16.27
N PRO A 109 -25.05 24.27 17.10
CA PRO A 109 -25.44 24.23 18.52
C PRO A 109 -24.83 25.39 19.31
N ALA A 110 -25.55 25.92 20.31
CA ALA A 110 -25.10 27.07 21.09
C ALA A 110 -23.72 26.89 21.75
N ALA A 111 -23.42 25.67 22.23
CA ALA A 111 -22.11 25.31 22.81
C ALA A 111 -20.96 25.27 21.80
N GLN A 112 -21.25 25.36 20.50
CA GLN A 112 -20.28 25.36 19.41
C GLN A 112 -20.30 26.67 18.61
N ARG A 113 -20.87 27.73 19.18
CA ARG A 113 -20.86 29.07 18.59
C ARG A 113 -19.69 29.87 19.15
N PHE A 114 -19.14 30.74 18.33
CA PHE A 114 -18.01 31.59 18.67
C PHE A 114 -18.15 32.97 18.00
N ARG A 115 -17.60 34.00 18.64
CA ARG A 115 -17.64 35.36 18.13
C ARG A 115 -16.47 35.60 17.18
N ILE A 116 -16.73 36.30 16.09
CA ILE A 116 -15.74 36.68 15.10
C ILE A 116 -15.46 38.18 15.26
N GLU A 117 -14.19 38.56 15.14
CA GLU A 117 -13.76 39.96 15.01
C GLU A 117 -12.77 40.02 13.85
N ALA A 118 -13.04 40.85 12.85
CA ALA A 118 -12.15 41.05 11.71
C ALA A 118 -11.33 42.34 11.88
N THR A 119 -10.06 42.31 11.48
CA THR A 119 -9.18 43.48 11.48
C THR A 119 -8.11 43.36 10.39
N ASP A 120 -7.76 44.49 9.80
CA ASP A 120 -6.56 44.68 8.96
C ASP A 120 -5.39 45.28 9.75
N ASP A 121 -5.64 45.85 10.94
CA ASP A 121 -4.60 46.43 11.80
C ASP A 121 -3.68 45.36 12.43
N PRO A 122 -2.41 45.25 12.02
CA PRO A 122 -1.50 44.24 12.56
C PRO A 122 -0.99 44.58 13.97
N ALA A 123 -1.25 45.79 14.50
CA ALA A 123 -0.90 46.15 15.88
C ALA A 123 -1.65 45.32 16.93
N VAL A 124 -2.63 44.50 16.53
CA VAL A 124 -3.23 43.48 17.39
C VAL A 124 -2.18 42.47 17.89
N PHE A 125 -1.16 42.14 17.09
CA PHE A 125 -0.19 41.11 17.41
C PHE A 125 0.85 41.54 18.44
N THR A 126 1.12 42.84 18.57
CA THR A 126 1.99 43.39 19.63
C THR A 126 1.23 43.74 20.91
N ASN A 127 -0.09 43.54 20.95
CA ASN A 127 -0.93 43.82 22.10
C ASN A 127 -1.46 42.53 22.73
N GLU A 128 -0.72 42.01 23.72
CA GLU A 128 -1.05 40.78 24.43
C GLU A 128 -2.49 40.78 25.00
N ALA A 129 -2.95 41.90 25.55
CA ALA A 129 -4.29 42.02 26.12
C ALA A 129 -5.40 42.00 25.05
N LYS A 130 -5.09 42.34 23.80
CA LYS A 130 -6.03 42.20 22.66
C LYS A 130 -5.96 40.78 22.10
N LEU A 131 -4.77 40.31 21.71
CA LEU A 131 -4.58 39.01 21.08
C LEU A 131 -4.95 37.84 22.01
N GLY A 132 -4.59 37.93 23.29
CA GLY A 132 -4.87 36.94 24.32
C GLY A 132 -6.36 36.76 24.64
N LYS A 133 -7.27 37.48 24.01
CA LYS A 133 -8.73 37.23 24.13
C LYS A 133 -9.25 36.23 23.09
N PHE A 134 -8.44 35.84 22.11
CA PHE A 134 -8.86 34.99 20.99
C PHE A 134 -8.36 33.56 21.16
N ASN A 135 -9.22 32.59 20.86
CA ASN A 135 -8.89 31.17 20.90
C ASN A 135 -8.30 30.67 19.58
N ALA A 136 -8.59 31.37 18.48
CA ALA A 136 -7.94 31.15 17.19
C ALA A 136 -7.77 32.47 16.44
N VAL A 137 -6.77 32.52 15.56
CA VAL A 137 -6.57 33.54 14.54
C VAL A 137 -6.74 32.88 13.16
N ALA A 138 -7.57 33.46 12.31
CA ALA A 138 -7.75 33.06 10.93
C ALA A 138 -7.08 34.08 10.00
N PHE A 139 -6.15 33.63 9.17
CA PHE A 139 -5.51 34.45 8.16
C PHE A 139 -6.27 34.32 6.84
N LEU A 140 -6.82 35.44 6.39
CA LEU A 140 -7.52 35.60 5.13
C LEU A 140 -6.93 36.82 4.40
N THR A 141 -5.69 36.67 3.92
CA THR A 141 -4.87 37.75 3.36
C THR A 141 -4.49 37.48 1.90
N GLY A 142 -4.16 38.54 1.15
CA GLY A 142 -3.55 38.45 -0.18
C GLY A 142 -2.07 38.05 -0.18
N GLY A 143 -1.46 37.88 1.00
CA GLY A 143 -0.06 37.49 1.16
C GLY A 143 0.92 38.67 1.18
N GLY A 144 2.22 38.36 1.09
CA GLY A 144 3.32 39.31 1.26
C GLY A 144 3.77 39.47 2.71
N ASP A 145 4.65 40.43 2.94
CA ASP A 145 5.18 40.80 4.27
C ASP A 145 4.14 41.70 4.95
N VAL A 146 3.29 41.11 5.81
CA VAL A 146 2.11 41.76 6.42
C VAL A 146 2.30 42.02 7.91
N LEU A 147 3.29 41.38 8.54
CA LEU A 147 3.71 41.58 9.91
C LEU A 147 5.13 42.13 9.95
N ASP A 148 5.40 43.10 10.83
CA ASP A 148 6.77 43.43 11.20
C ASP A 148 7.36 42.36 12.17
N PRO A 149 8.68 42.37 12.44
CA PRO A 149 9.29 41.36 13.30
C PRO A 149 8.69 41.28 14.72
N GLU A 150 8.27 42.40 15.31
CA GLU A 150 7.64 42.43 16.62
C GLU A 150 6.22 41.82 16.58
N GLN A 151 5.48 42.05 15.52
CA GLN A 151 4.15 41.47 15.29
C GLN A 151 4.23 39.97 15.02
N GLU A 152 5.21 39.52 14.23
CA GLU A 152 5.46 38.10 14.03
C GLU A 152 5.78 37.42 15.36
N ALA A 153 6.72 37.96 16.14
CA ALA A 153 7.06 37.44 17.47
C ALA A 153 5.84 37.37 18.42
N GLY A 154 4.90 38.31 18.30
CA GLY A 154 3.63 38.27 19.01
C GLY A 154 2.72 37.10 18.60
N LEU A 155 2.69 36.77 17.31
CA LEU A 155 2.00 35.58 16.80
C LEU A 155 2.72 34.28 17.20
N GLU A 156 4.06 34.26 17.26
CA GLU A 156 4.84 33.13 17.78
C GLU A 156 4.47 32.85 19.24
N ALA A 157 4.54 33.88 20.10
CA ALA A 157 4.18 33.77 21.52
C ALA A 157 2.71 33.33 21.71
N TYR A 158 1.80 33.75 20.83
CA TYR A 158 0.42 33.29 20.82
C TYR A 158 0.29 31.78 20.54
N MET A 159 1.06 31.27 19.57
CA MET A 159 1.07 29.85 19.25
C MET A 159 1.69 29.03 20.39
N GLU A 160 2.84 29.46 20.94
CA GLU A 160 3.51 28.84 22.09
C GLU A 160 2.58 28.73 23.31
N ALA A 161 1.74 29.75 23.52
CA ALA A 161 0.75 29.78 24.59
C ALA A 161 -0.48 28.85 24.33
N GLY A 162 -0.51 28.14 23.20
CA GLY A 162 -1.53 27.15 22.86
C GLY A 162 -2.63 27.66 21.92
N GLY A 163 -2.37 28.76 21.20
CA GLY A 163 -3.29 29.40 20.28
C GLY A 163 -3.71 28.52 19.09
N GLY A 164 -4.81 28.89 18.45
CA GLY A 164 -5.30 28.26 17.23
C GLY A 164 -4.98 29.11 16.00
N PHE A 165 -4.60 28.48 14.89
CA PHE A 165 -4.35 29.14 13.62
C PHE A 165 -5.13 28.47 12.49
N LEU A 166 -5.81 29.27 11.67
CA LEU A 166 -6.44 28.84 10.42
C LEU A 166 -5.89 29.68 9.25
N GLY A 167 -5.08 29.09 8.38
CA GLY A 167 -4.68 29.72 7.13
C GLY A 167 -5.61 29.33 5.98
N ILE A 168 -6.08 30.32 5.20
CA ILE A 168 -6.97 30.11 4.06
C ILE A 168 -6.30 30.62 2.78
N HIS A 169 -6.20 29.74 1.78
CA HIS A 169 -5.70 30.03 0.43
C HIS A 169 -4.38 30.83 0.40
N ASP A 170 -4.41 32.10 0.01
CA ASP A 170 -3.25 32.98 -0.13
C ASP A 170 -2.58 33.36 1.19
N ALA A 171 -3.15 32.97 2.35
CA ALA A 171 -2.42 32.96 3.62
C ALA A 171 -1.07 32.21 3.52
N ALA A 172 -0.94 31.22 2.63
CA ALA A 172 0.34 30.53 2.40
C ALA A 172 1.41 31.41 1.73
N ARG A 173 1.05 32.60 1.24
CA ARG A 173 1.96 33.60 0.66
C ARG A 173 2.32 34.73 1.64
N ALA A 174 1.76 34.74 2.85
CA ALA A 174 2.10 35.72 3.89
C ALA A 174 3.46 35.42 4.53
N GLU A 175 4.20 36.44 4.96
CA GLU A 175 5.52 36.32 5.60
C GLU A 175 6.50 35.45 4.79
N PRO A 176 6.75 35.74 3.49
CA PRO A 176 7.48 34.84 2.60
C PRO A 176 8.93 34.57 3.03
N TYR A 177 9.50 35.44 3.86
CA TYR A 177 10.87 35.34 4.36
C TYR A 177 10.96 34.62 5.72
N SER A 178 9.83 34.41 6.40
CA SER A 178 9.80 33.73 7.69
C SER A 178 9.84 32.21 7.55
N THR A 179 10.84 31.59 8.19
CA THR A 179 10.93 30.15 8.33
C THR A 179 9.92 29.60 9.35
N TRP A 180 9.64 30.36 10.40
CA TRP A 180 8.65 30.01 11.41
C TRP A 180 7.24 30.00 10.82
N PHE A 181 6.83 31.08 10.14
CA PHE A 181 5.53 31.15 9.48
C PHE A 181 5.41 30.11 8.36
N THR A 182 6.49 29.81 7.64
CA THR A 182 6.54 28.69 6.68
C THR A 182 6.21 27.36 7.37
N GLY A 183 6.70 27.16 8.59
CA GLY A 183 6.27 26.08 9.45
C GLY A 183 4.78 26.20 9.79
N LEU A 184 4.32 27.33 10.31
CA LEU A 184 2.92 27.51 10.73
C LEU A 184 1.92 27.08 9.63
N ILE A 185 2.13 27.52 8.38
CA ILE A 185 1.28 27.15 7.23
C ILE A 185 1.62 25.76 6.66
N GLY A 186 2.84 25.26 6.80
CA GLY A 186 3.26 23.90 6.46
C GLY A 186 3.84 23.69 5.05
N ALA A 187 3.36 24.42 4.04
CA ALA A 187 3.92 24.41 2.68
C ALA A 187 3.73 25.73 1.92
N ARG A 188 4.79 26.19 1.24
CA ARG A 188 4.74 27.38 0.37
C ARG A 188 4.25 27.03 -1.03
N PRO A 189 3.38 27.86 -1.64
CA PRO A 189 2.93 27.64 -3.00
C PRO A 189 4.07 27.86 -4.00
N ALA A 190 4.05 27.12 -5.11
CA ALA A 190 4.93 27.36 -6.24
C ALA A 190 4.48 28.63 -6.98
N ASP A 191 5.44 29.43 -7.44
CA ASP A 191 5.16 30.69 -8.16
C ASP A 191 4.34 30.45 -9.44
N SER A 192 4.57 29.31 -10.11
CA SER A 192 3.85 28.91 -11.32
C SER A 192 2.54 28.15 -11.06
N SER A 193 1.97 28.27 -9.87
CA SER A 193 0.65 27.68 -9.57
C SER A 193 -0.42 28.24 -10.53
N PRO A 194 -1.39 27.41 -10.98
CA PRO A 194 -2.50 27.89 -11.80
C PRO A 194 -3.31 29.00 -11.12
N THR A 195 -3.61 30.07 -11.85
CA THR A 195 -4.40 31.22 -11.36
C THR A 195 -5.85 31.22 -11.85
N ASN A 196 -6.15 30.41 -12.87
CA ASN A 196 -7.50 30.25 -13.39
C ASN A 196 -8.36 29.36 -12.48
N VAL A 197 -9.65 29.68 -12.40
CA VAL A 197 -10.62 28.83 -11.68
C VAL A 197 -10.87 27.56 -12.48
N GLN A 198 -10.72 26.40 -11.84
CA GLN A 198 -10.90 25.10 -12.46
C GLN A 198 -11.73 24.19 -11.57
N ARG A 199 -12.62 23.39 -12.16
CA ARG A 199 -13.31 22.34 -11.43
C ARG A 199 -12.39 21.14 -11.25
N ALA A 200 -12.17 20.71 -10.01
CA ALA A 200 -11.40 19.53 -9.68
C ALA A 200 -12.16 18.66 -8.66
N THR A 201 -11.71 17.41 -8.49
CA THR A 201 -12.20 16.50 -7.44
C THR A 201 -11.29 16.58 -6.23
N VAL A 202 -11.84 16.93 -5.07
CA VAL A 202 -11.19 16.84 -3.77
C VAL A 202 -11.50 15.48 -3.16
N GLU A 203 -10.48 14.73 -2.80
CA GLU A 203 -10.53 13.45 -2.09
C GLU A 203 -10.46 13.69 -0.59
N VAL A 204 -11.45 13.18 0.14
CA VAL A 204 -11.54 13.36 1.59
C VAL A 204 -11.08 12.06 2.27
N GLY A 205 -9.77 11.98 2.53
CA GLY A 205 -9.12 10.79 3.09
C GLY A 205 -9.33 10.60 4.59
N ASP A 206 -9.49 11.70 5.33
CA ASP A 206 -9.90 11.68 6.73
C ASP A 206 -11.41 11.83 6.85
N ARG A 207 -12.06 10.78 7.36
CA ARG A 207 -13.51 10.69 7.55
C ARG A 207 -13.95 10.98 8.99
N GLN A 208 -13.03 11.37 9.86
CA GLN A 208 -13.24 11.56 11.30
C GLN A 208 -12.97 12.98 11.76
N ASN A 209 -12.03 13.70 11.13
CA ASN A 209 -11.75 15.09 11.48
C ASN A 209 -13.01 15.96 11.35
N PRO A 210 -13.30 16.86 12.32
CA PRO A 210 -14.45 17.76 12.26
C PRO A 210 -14.57 18.56 10.96
N ALA A 211 -13.44 18.90 10.32
CA ALA A 211 -13.39 19.64 9.05
C ALA A 211 -13.84 18.81 7.84
N THR A 212 -13.89 17.47 7.93
CA THR A 212 -14.07 16.61 6.75
C THR A 212 -15.06 15.48 6.91
N LYS A 213 -15.42 15.10 8.15
CA LYS A 213 -16.29 13.95 8.46
C LYS A 213 -17.64 13.98 7.74
N ASP A 214 -18.21 15.17 7.55
CA ASP A 214 -19.54 15.37 6.97
C ASP A 214 -19.51 15.64 5.45
N LEU A 215 -18.32 15.79 4.85
CA LEU A 215 -18.15 16.02 3.42
C LEU A 215 -18.33 14.73 2.61
N PRO A 216 -18.70 14.75 1.33
CA PRO A 216 -18.66 13.55 0.50
C PRO A 216 -17.22 13.01 0.36
N PRO A 217 -17.00 11.68 0.18
CA PRO A 217 -15.65 11.12 -0.02
C PRO A 217 -14.91 11.72 -1.21
N GLN A 218 -15.66 12.13 -2.23
CA GLN A 218 -15.18 12.85 -3.40
C GLN A 218 -16.06 14.09 -3.63
N TRP A 219 -15.45 15.26 -3.57
CA TRP A 219 -16.13 16.55 -3.66
C TRP A 219 -15.68 17.30 -4.92
N LYS A 220 -16.58 17.44 -5.90
CA LYS A 220 -16.28 18.12 -7.17
C LYS A 220 -16.63 19.60 -7.09
N ARG A 221 -15.64 20.47 -7.07
CA ARG A 221 -15.83 21.92 -6.87
C ARG A 221 -14.90 22.78 -7.73
N PRO A 222 -15.28 24.03 -8.05
CA PRO A 222 -14.39 25.00 -8.66
C PRO A 222 -13.55 25.72 -7.60
N ASP A 223 -12.26 25.91 -7.86
CA ASP A 223 -11.40 26.81 -7.08
C ASP A 223 -10.16 27.20 -7.91
N ARG A 224 -9.29 28.02 -7.34
CA ARG A 224 -7.90 28.20 -7.78
C ARG A 224 -7.03 27.22 -7.00
N TRP A 225 -6.35 26.32 -7.70
CA TRP A 225 -5.60 25.24 -7.04
C TRP A 225 -4.12 25.60 -6.94
N LEU A 226 -3.64 25.85 -5.72
CA LEU A 226 -2.23 26.06 -5.44
C LEU A 226 -1.45 24.76 -5.57
N ASN A 227 -0.28 24.83 -6.21
CA ASN A 227 0.72 23.76 -6.18
C ASN A 227 1.77 24.08 -5.10
N TRP A 228 2.39 23.07 -4.51
CA TRP A 228 3.37 23.25 -3.43
C TRP A 228 4.80 23.08 -3.92
N THR A 229 5.69 23.99 -3.52
CA THR A 229 7.14 23.86 -3.78
C THR A 229 7.72 22.62 -3.09
N LYS A 230 7.29 22.37 -1.84
CA LYS A 230 7.55 21.14 -1.10
C LYS A 230 6.20 20.54 -0.70
N ASN A 231 5.93 19.31 -1.12
CA ASN A 231 4.74 18.57 -0.69
C ASN A 231 4.82 18.30 0.84
N PRO A 232 3.82 18.73 1.63
CA PRO A 232 3.83 18.57 3.09
C PRO A 232 3.42 17.17 3.58
N SER A 233 2.92 16.29 2.70
CA SER A 233 2.49 14.93 3.06
C SER A 233 3.55 14.20 3.88
N GLY A 234 3.13 13.70 5.05
CA GLY A 234 4.00 12.98 5.96
C GLY A 234 4.68 13.84 7.03
N ASP A 235 4.73 15.17 6.84
CA ASP A 235 5.18 16.15 7.84
C ASP A 235 3.98 16.83 8.55
N VAL A 236 2.79 16.67 7.98
CA VAL A 236 1.50 17.17 8.50
C VAL A 236 0.45 16.07 8.44
N HIS A 237 -0.68 16.27 9.14
CA HIS A 237 -1.84 15.41 8.95
C HIS A 237 -2.72 15.90 7.79
N THR A 238 -2.66 15.22 6.65
CA THR A 238 -3.45 15.57 5.46
C THR A 238 -4.88 15.05 5.61
N VAL A 239 -5.86 15.96 5.60
CA VAL A 239 -7.29 15.60 5.72
C VAL A 239 -7.99 15.54 4.35
N ALA A 240 -7.47 16.28 3.35
CA ALA A 240 -7.99 16.29 2.00
C ALA A 240 -6.88 16.51 0.94
N ARG A 241 -7.07 15.95 -0.26
CA ARG A 241 -6.18 16.08 -1.42
C ARG A 241 -6.96 16.50 -2.66
N VAL A 242 -6.36 17.22 -3.60
CA VAL A 242 -6.98 17.49 -4.90
C VAL A 242 -6.46 16.52 -5.96
N ARG A 243 -7.36 15.96 -6.79
CA ARG A 243 -7.01 14.99 -7.83
C ARG A 243 -6.61 15.69 -9.12
N GLU A 244 -5.31 15.77 -9.38
CA GLU A 244 -4.75 16.41 -10.57
C GLU A 244 -5.24 15.85 -11.91
N ALA A 245 -5.61 14.57 -11.97
CA ALA A 245 -6.17 13.96 -13.18
C ALA A 245 -7.53 14.55 -13.61
N THR A 246 -8.12 15.46 -12.81
CA THR A 246 -9.44 16.05 -13.05
C THR A 246 -9.40 17.52 -13.48
N TYR A 247 -8.22 18.13 -13.55
CA TYR A 247 -8.02 19.51 -13.99
C TYR A 247 -6.65 19.69 -14.66
N GLN A 248 -6.24 20.92 -14.97
CA GLN A 248 -4.94 21.24 -15.55
C GLN A 248 -4.04 21.90 -14.49
N PRO A 249 -3.17 21.12 -13.80
CA PRO A 249 -2.35 21.63 -12.70
C PRO A 249 -1.14 22.47 -13.13
N GLY A 250 -0.85 22.58 -14.43
CA GLY A 250 0.31 23.32 -14.93
C GLY A 250 1.64 22.60 -14.69
N GLU A 251 2.75 23.35 -14.84
CA GLU A 251 4.11 22.79 -14.82
C GLU A 251 4.60 22.40 -13.42
N SER A 252 4.14 23.10 -12.38
CA SER A 252 4.53 22.88 -10.98
C SER A 252 3.69 21.82 -10.25
N LYS A 253 2.96 20.98 -10.98
CA LYS A 253 2.08 19.95 -10.43
C LYS A 253 2.78 19.06 -9.39
N ASN A 254 2.08 18.71 -8.32
CA ASN A 254 2.55 17.83 -7.25
C ASN A 254 2.36 16.33 -7.58
N GLY A 255 1.48 16.00 -8.52
CA GLY A 255 1.16 14.64 -8.93
C GLY A 255 -0.05 14.06 -8.20
N TRP A 256 -0.05 12.74 -7.97
CA TRP A 256 -1.18 12.06 -7.33
C TRP A 256 -1.34 12.43 -5.85
N ASP A 257 -0.23 12.77 -5.18
CA ASP A 257 -0.22 13.20 -3.79
C ASP A 257 -0.17 14.72 -3.76
N HIS A 258 -1.35 15.34 -3.80
CA HIS A 258 -1.52 16.80 -3.76
C HIS A 258 -2.41 17.18 -2.57
N PRO A 259 -1.83 17.36 -1.37
CA PRO A 259 -2.55 17.87 -0.20
C PRO A 259 -3.21 19.21 -0.50
N VAL A 260 -4.46 19.39 -0.08
CA VAL A 260 -5.16 20.67 -0.19
C VAL A 260 -5.68 21.16 1.16
N SER A 261 -5.76 20.29 2.16
CA SER A 261 -6.04 20.69 3.54
C SER A 261 -5.33 19.78 4.51
N TRP A 262 -4.77 20.36 5.56
CA TRP A 262 -4.05 19.63 6.58
C TRP A 262 -4.11 20.33 7.93
N CYS A 263 -3.76 19.58 8.97
CA CYS A 263 -3.62 20.09 10.32
C CYS A 263 -2.40 19.49 11.02
N ARG A 264 -1.93 20.18 12.06
CA ARG A 264 -0.92 19.68 12.99
C ARG A 264 -0.92 20.48 14.30
N ASP A 265 -0.49 19.84 15.38
CA ASP A 265 -0.01 20.60 16.53
C ASP A 265 1.32 21.26 16.11
N TYR A 266 1.44 22.57 16.29
CA TYR A 266 2.62 23.34 15.89
C TYR A 266 2.95 24.34 16.98
N ASP A 267 4.18 24.24 17.48
CA ASP A 267 4.76 25.18 18.44
C ASP A 267 3.85 25.46 19.65
N GLY A 268 3.40 24.40 20.34
CA GLY A 268 2.45 24.49 21.46
C GLY A 268 0.96 24.66 21.07
N GLY A 269 0.69 25.23 19.90
CA GLY A 269 -0.66 25.53 19.39
C GLY A 269 -1.20 24.54 18.36
N ARG A 270 -2.32 24.92 17.70
CA ARG A 270 -3.02 24.13 16.67
C ARG A 270 -3.03 24.88 15.35
N SER A 271 -2.39 24.32 14.32
CA SER A 271 -2.43 24.89 12.97
C SER A 271 -3.30 24.04 12.05
N PHE A 272 -4.28 24.69 11.41
CA PHE A 272 -5.03 24.15 10.28
C PHE A 272 -4.77 25.04 9.06
N TYR A 273 -4.57 24.41 7.91
CA TYR A 273 -4.45 25.13 6.65
C TYR A 273 -5.35 24.49 5.59
N THR A 274 -6.01 25.33 4.78
CA THR A 274 -6.69 24.91 3.57
C THR A 274 -6.25 25.78 2.38
N GLY A 275 -5.82 25.13 1.29
CA GLY A 275 -5.51 25.80 0.03
C GLY A 275 -6.75 26.16 -0.79
N MET A 276 -7.94 25.87 -0.28
CA MET A 276 -9.23 26.22 -0.86
C MET A 276 -9.69 27.61 -0.40
N GLY A 277 -10.67 28.20 -1.09
CA GLY A 277 -11.23 29.51 -0.78
C GLY A 277 -10.66 30.65 -1.63
N GLY A 278 -10.12 30.33 -2.82
CA GLY A 278 -9.52 31.31 -3.74
C GLY A 278 -10.53 32.08 -4.61
N THR A 279 -11.83 31.87 -4.37
CA THR A 279 -12.93 32.54 -5.08
C THR A 279 -14.02 32.99 -4.11
N ALA A 280 -14.73 34.07 -4.42
CA ALA A 280 -15.87 34.51 -3.62
C ALA A 280 -16.97 33.43 -3.56
N ASP A 281 -17.28 32.81 -4.71
CA ASP A 281 -18.27 31.72 -4.84
C ASP A 281 -17.98 30.50 -3.95
N SER A 282 -16.71 30.26 -3.58
CA SER A 282 -16.37 29.16 -2.66
C SER A 282 -17.12 29.30 -1.34
N TYR A 283 -17.26 30.53 -0.84
CA TYR A 283 -17.85 30.83 0.46
C TYR A 283 -19.38 30.70 0.50
N ASP A 284 -20.04 30.63 -0.66
CA ASP A 284 -21.46 30.30 -0.76
C ASP A 284 -21.72 28.78 -0.69
N GLU A 285 -20.69 27.97 -0.97
CA GLU A 285 -20.78 26.51 -1.01
C GLU A 285 -20.98 25.95 0.41
N THR A 286 -22.08 25.21 0.63
CA THR A 286 -22.41 24.62 1.94
C THR A 286 -21.30 23.72 2.46
N ASP A 287 -20.75 22.87 1.60
CA ASP A 287 -19.69 21.93 1.96
C ASP A 287 -18.40 22.67 2.36
N PHE A 288 -18.03 23.76 1.67
CA PHE A 288 -16.85 24.53 2.04
C PHE A 288 -17.04 25.28 3.37
N ARG A 289 -18.22 25.85 3.63
CA ARG A 289 -18.53 26.45 4.93
C ARG A 289 -18.51 25.41 6.06
N GLN A 290 -18.95 24.18 5.81
CA GLN A 290 -18.85 23.10 6.77
C GLN A 290 -17.40 22.69 7.04
N HIS A 291 -16.55 22.68 5.99
CA HIS A 291 -15.11 22.44 6.12
C HIS A 291 -14.43 23.49 7.01
N LEU A 292 -14.66 24.78 6.72
CA LEU A 292 -14.13 25.89 7.52
C LEU A 292 -14.66 25.85 8.97
N ARG A 293 -15.95 25.54 9.16
CA ARG A 293 -16.53 25.37 10.49
C ARG A 293 -15.79 24.29 11.29
N GLY A 294 -15.57 23.12 10.72
CA GLY A 294 -14.88 22.04 11.41
C GLY A 294 -13.41 22.38 11.73
N ALA A 295 -12.72 23.09 10.83
CA ALA A 295 -11.39 23.61 11.09
C ALA A 295 -11.37 24.57 12.29
N LEU A 296 -12.29 25.54 12.31
CA LEU A 296 -12.45 26.49 13.41
C LEU A 296 -12.83 25.83 14.73
N LEU A 297 -13.71 24.82 14.72
CA LEU A 297 -14.06 24.06 15.92
C LEU A 297 -12.83 23.37 16.52
N TRP A 298 -11.93 22.84 15.68
CA TRP A 298 -10.72 22.19 16.18
C TRP A 298 -9.65 23.19 16.63
N THR A 299 -9.39 24.25 15.88
CA THR A 299 -8.36 25.26 16.23
C THR A 299 -8.74 26.03 17.50
N THR A 300 -10.03 26.29 17.71
CA THR A 300 -10.55 26.90 18.96
C THR A 300 -10.70 25.91 20.12
N ARG A 301 -10.36 24.63 19.91
CA ARG A 301 -10.46 23.52 20.88
C ARG A 301 -11.86 23.16 21.37
N ILE A 302 -12.91 23.63 20.68
CA ILE A 302 -14.29 23.17 20.90
C ILE A 302 -14.42 21.68 20.54
N ALA A 303 -13.70 21.23 19.51
CA ALA A 303 -13.71 19.85 19.05
C ALA A 303 -12.35 19.16 19.17
N ARG A 304 -12.39 17.85 19.43
CA ARG A 304 -11.26 16.92 19.35
C ARG A 304 -11.03 16.52 17.89
N ALA A 305 -9.76 16.42 17.49
CA ALA A 305 -9.36 15.80 16.22
C ALA A 305 -7.96 15.19 16.35
N ASP A 306 -7.68 14.17 15.54
CA ASP A 306 -6.34 13.64 15.39
C ASP A 306 -5.64 14.39 14.25
N CYS A 307 -4.59 15.13 14.57
CA CYS A 307 -3.78 15.86 13.59
C CYS A 307 -2.34 15.33 13.55
N LYS A 308 -2.18 14.02 13.84
CA LYS A 308 -0.90 13.32 13.98
C LYS A 308 -0.84 12.03 13.18
N SER A 309 -1.99 11.53 12.72
CA SER A 309 -2.16 10.19 12.16
C SER A 309 -1.34 9.88 10.93
N THR A 310 -1.10 10.85 10.05
CA THR A 310 -0.31 10.63 8.81
C THR A 310 1.10 11.21 8.89
N ILE A 311 1.56 11.62 10.07
CA ILE A 311 2.92 12.14 10.24
C ILE A 311 3.88 10.96 10.40
N ASN A 312 4.86 10.84 9.50
CA ASN A 312 5.74 9.67 9.43
C ASN A 312 6.57 9.47 10.70
N ALA A 313 7.04 10.57 11.31
CA ALA A 313 7.86 10.51 12.52
C ALA A 313 7.12 9.93 13.73
N ASN A 314 5.79 9.81 13.66
CA ASN A 314 4.98 9.17 14.69
C ASN A 314 4.91 7.65 14.56
N TYR A 315 5.65 7.05 13.63
CA TYR A 315 5.71 5.59 13.46
C TYR A 315 7.13 5.07 13.66
N LYS A 316 7.22 3.87 14.22
CA LYS A 316 8.48 3.17 14.41
C LYS A 316 8.38 1.75 13.88
N ALA A 317 9.30 1.39 12.99
CA ALA A 317 9.45 0.03 12.48
C ALA A 317 10.70 -0.63 13.08
N GLU A 318 10.55 -1.79 13.69
CA GLU A 318 11.64 -2.53 14.34
C GLU A 318 11.75 -3.96 13.81
N ARG A 319 12.99 -4.40 13.55
CA ARG A 319 13.30 -5.79 13.21
C ARG A 319 13.28 -6.64 14.49
N LEU A 320 12.54 -7.74 14.48
CA LEU A 320 12.32 -8.58 15.66
C LEU A 320 13.16 -9.86 15.71
N THR A 321 13.38 -10.49 14.56
CA THR A 321 14.12 -11.77 14.48
C THR A 321 15.61 -11.54 14.41
N GLN A 322 16.44 -12.55 14.67
CA GLN A 322 17.86 -12.52 14.31
C GLN A 322 18.06 -12.87 12.83
N ALA A 323 19.23 -12.60 12.26
CA ALA A 323 19.53 -12.93 10.87
C ALA A 323 19.68 -14.45 10.70
N ASN A 324 19.13 -15.02 9.63
CA ASN A 324 19.42 -16.41 9.25
C ASN A 324 20.93 -16.65 9.17
N GLN A 325 21.38 -17.79 9.66
CA GLN A 325 22.76 -18.24 9.53
C GLN A 325 22.81 -19.46 8.60
N PRO A 326 23.94 -19.71 7.89
CA PRO A 326 24.06 -20.90 7.05
C PRO A 326 23.74 -22.19 7.80
N GLY A 327 22.84 -23.01 7.26
CA GLY A 327 22.35 -24.24 7.89
C GLY A 327 21.42 -24.05 9.11
N GLN A 328 21.06 -22.82 9.48
CA GLN A 328 20.21 -22.50 10.63
C GLN A 328 19.06 -21.56 10.22
N ASN A 329 17.85 -22.13 10.21
CA ASN A 329 16.60 -21.45 9.86
C ASN A 329 15.63 -21.34 11.05
N ASP A 330 16.14 -21.40 12.28
CA ASP A 330 15.33 -21.40 13.51
C ASP A 330 14.77 -20.01 13.89
N GLN A 331 15.21 -18.96 13.21
CA GLN A 331 14.78 -17.58 13.47
C GLN A 331 13.71 -17.07 12.51
N ILE A 332 13.89 -17.23 11.19
CA ILE A 332 12.96 -16.71 10.17
C ILE A 332 12.85 -17.59 8.93
N GLY A 333 13.86 -18.40 8.62
CA GLY A 333 13.86 -19.31 7.48
C GLY A 333 13.69 -18.56 6.16
N GLU A 334 12.98 -19.15 5.20
CA GLU A 334 12.52 -18.47 3.99
C GLU A 334 11.07 -17.98 4.19
N PRO A 335 10.83 -16.79 4.74
CA PRO A 335 9.53 -16.46 5.32
C PRO A 335 8.44 -16.36 4.26
N HIS A 336 7.24 -16.84 4.56
CA HIS A 336 6.10 -16.80 3.64
C HIS A 336 4.84 -16.23 4.30
N GLY A 337 4.09 -17.03 5.07
CA GLY A 337 2.87 -16.57 5.75
C GLY A 337 3.10 -16.17 7.20
N LEU A 338 2.25 -15.27 7.73
CA LEU A 338 2.17 -14.95 9.16
C LEU A 338 0.72 -14.84 9.66
N VAL A 339 0.52 -15.08 10.95
CA VAL A 339 -0.75 -14.91 11.66
C VAL A 339 -0.51 -14.48 13.11
N THR A 340 -1.40 -13.66 13.66
CA THR A 340 -1.34 -13.15 15.03
C THR A 340 -2.35 -13.88 15.91
N ALA A 341 -1.94 -14.28 17.10
CA ALA A 341 -2.81 -14.90 18.10
C ALA A 341 -3.48 -13.84 18.99
N PRO A 342 -4.66 -14.12 19.56
CA PRO A 342 -5.34 -13.20 20.49
C PRO A 342 -4.52 -12.82 21.73
N ASP A 343 -3.57 -13.67 22.15
CA ASP A 343 -2.70 -13.43 23.30
C ASP A 343 -1.44 -12.60 22.98
N GLY A 344 -1.29 -12.17 21.72
CA GLY A 344 -0.19 -11.36 21.21
C GLY A 344 0.95 -12.16 20.57
N ARG A 345 1.00 -13.50 20.68
CA ARG A 345 2.01 -14.30 19.96
C ARG A 345 1.85 -14.15 18.46
N VAL A 346 2.96 -14.21 17.73
CA VAL A 346 2.99 -14.14 16.26
C VAL A 346 3.56 -15.44 15.71
N PHE A 347 2.82 -16.07 14.81
CA PHE A 347 3.22 -17.30 14.14
C PHE A 347 3.58 -16.97 12.70
N TYR A 348 4.65 -17.57 12.20
CA TYR A 348 5.05 -17.43 10.80
C TYR A 348 5.75 -18.69 10.31
N ILE A 349 5.86 -18.81 8.99
CA ILE A 349 6.38 -20.02 8.34
C ILE A 349 7.55 -19.73 7.42
N GLY A 350 8.49 -20.67 7.35
CA GLY A 350 9.48 -20.80 6.30
C GLY A 350 8.96 -21.71 5.18
N ARG A 351 9.05 -21.27 3.92
CA ARG A 351 8.55 -22.04 2.76
C ARG A 351 9.30 -23.35 2.55
N GLY A 352 10.58 -23.36 2.87
CA GLY A 352 11.42 -24.55 2.93
C GLY A 352 12.60 -24.59 1.97
N GLY A 353 12.91 -23.48 1.30
CA GLY A 353 14.19 -23.26 0.64
C GLY A 353 15.33 -23.12 1.64
N ALA A 354 16.48 -23.70 1.28
CA ALA A 354 17.69 -23.63 2.09
C ALA A 354 18.48 -22.34 1.80
N ASP A 355 19.52 -22.10 2.59
CA ASP A 355 20.46 -21.02 2.31
C ASP A 355 21.26 -21.31 1.03
N SER A 356 21.76 -20.26 0.39
CA SER A 356 22.40 -20.37 -0.93
C SER A 356 23.70 -21.18 -0.95
N SER A 357 24.24 -21.57 0.21
CA SER A 357 25.43 -22.45 0.27
C SER A 357 25.07 -23.93 0.16
N GLN A 358 23.80 -24.30 0.37
CA GLN A 358 23.34 -25.67 0.25
C GLN A 358 23.03 -26.04 -1.20
N PRO A 359 23.39 -27.26 -1.65
CA PRO A 359 23.08 -27.70 -3.00
C PRO A 359 21.57 -27.88 -3.19
N VAL A 360 21.09 -27.48 -4.36
CA VAL A 360 19.71 -27.70 -4.81
C VAL A 360 19.66 -28.95 -5.68
N VAL A 361 18.78 -29.89 -5.36
CA VAL A 361 18.57 -31.11 -6.14
C VAL A 361 17.47 -30.88 -7.17
N THR A 362 17.84 -30.91 -8.46
CA THR A 362 16.93 -30.65 -9.60
C THR A 362 16.71 -31.85 -10.53
N ASP A 363 17.45 -32.95 -10.34
CA ASP A 363 17.33 -34.17 -11.15
C ASP A 363 16.16 -35.04 -10.69
N TRP A 364 15.18 -35.27 -11.58
CA TRP A 364 13.97 -36.06 -11.30
C TRP A 364 14.26 -37.53 -10.97
N ASN A 365 15.44 -38.06 -11.33
CA ASN A 365 15.85 -39.41 -10.95
C ASN A 365 16.29 -39.50 -9.48
N ASN A 366 16.67 -38.38 -8.87
CA ASN A 366 17.08 -38.33 -7.47
C ASN A 366 15.83 -38.38 -6.55
N PRO A 367 15.80 -39.26 -5.53
CA PRO A 367 14.67 -39.31 -4.59
C PRO A 367 14.51 -38.05 -3.73
N ASP A 368 15.55 -37.22 -3.59
CA ASP A 368 15.51 -35.98 -2.80
C ASP A 368 15.26 -34.72 -3.66
N ILE A 369 14.78 -34.87 -4.90
CA ILE A 369 14.45 -33.72 -5.76
C ILE A 369 13.50 -32.74 -5.08
N GLY A 370 13.88 -31.46 -5.03
CA GLY A 370 13.05 -30.40 -4.47
C GLY A 370 12.80 -30.51 -2.96
N LYS A 371 13.45 -31.43 -2.25
CA LYS A 371 13.26 -31.66 -0.82
C LYS A 371 13.69 -30.46 0.00
N GLY A 372 12.72 -29.86 0.67
CA GLY A 372 12.87 -28.71 1.57
C GLY A 372 12.36 -29.01 2.97
N LYS A 373 12.61 -28.07 3.87
CA LYS A 373 12.18 -28.14 5.27
C LYS A 373 11.31 -26.93 5.57
N GLY A 374 9.99 -27.08 5.54
CA GLY A 374 9.07 -25.97 5.85
C GLY A 374 8.99 -25.75 7.35
N GLU A 375 9.59 -24.68 7.86
CA GLU A 375 9.66 -24.38 9.29
C GLU A 375 8.43 -23.61 9.80
N ILE A 376 8.05 -23.83 11.06
CA ILE A 376 7.01 -23.08 11.76
C ILE A 376 7.65 -22.42 12.99
N HIS A 377 7.44 -21.12 13.15
CA HIS A 377 8.01 -20.32 14.23
C HIS A 377 6.94 -19.61 15.04
N VAL A 378 7.25 -19.35 16.31
CA VAL A 378 6.46 -18.52 17.23
C VAL A 378 7.35 -17.41 17.77
N TYR A 379 6.95 -16.17 17.61
CA TYR A 379 7.53 -15.02 18.30
C TYR A 379 6.63 -14.61 19.45
N ASP A 380 7.19 -14.53 20.65
CA ASP A 380 6.51 -14.01 21.84
C ASP A 380 6.96 -12.57 22.12
N PRO A 381 6.09 -11.56 21.95
CA PRO A 381 6.46 -10.17 22.21
C PRO A 381 6.78 -9.87 23.69
N LYS A 382 6.29 -10.69 24.64
CA LYS A 382 6.56 -10.51 26.07
C LYS A 382 8.00 -10.88 26.41
N THR A 383 8.47 -12.01 25.87
CA THR A 383 9.84 -12.49 26.11
C THR A 383 10.84 -12.03 25.04
N LYS A 384 10.34 -11.52 23.91
CA LYS A 384 11.10 -11.15 22.71
C LYS A 384 11.89 -12.31 22.11
N LYS A 385 11.42 -13.54 22.30
CA LYS A 385 12.09 -14.76 21.83
C LYS A 385 11.34 -15.39 20.67
N VAL A 386 12.10 -16.03 19.79
CA VAL A 386 11.60 -16.91 18.74
C VAL A 386 11.76 -18.37 19.18
N THR A 387 10.70 -19.15 19.03
CA THR A 387 10.70 -20.61 19.17
C THR A 387 10.45 -21.24 17.82
N LEU A 388 11.34 -22.15 17.39
CA LEU A 388 11.06 -23.06 16.28
C LEU A 388 10.03 -24.10 16.76
N ALA A 389 8.77 -23.94 16.37
CA ALA A 389 7.66 -24.79 16.82
C ALA A 389 7.73 -26.21 16.24
N GLY A 390 8.15 -26.32 14.98
CA GLY A 390 8.23 -27.58 14.25
C GLY A 390 8.72 -27.37 12.82
N ALA A 391 8.83 -28.45 12.06
CA ALA A 391 9.14 -28.39 10.64
C ALA A 391 8.56 -29.59 9.88
N LEU A 392 8.08 -29.36 8.66
CA LEU A 392 7.55 -30.37 7.75
C LEU A 392 8.54 -30.64 6.60
N THR A 393 8.58 -31.88 6.11
CA THR A 393 9.34 -32.20 4.88
C THR A 393 8.46 -31.89 3.68
N VAL A 394 8.85 -30.89 2.89
CA VAL A 394 8.03 -30.33 1.80
C VAL A 394 8.75 -30.40 0.47
N PHE A 395 8.01 -30.39 -0.63
CA PHE A 395 8.56 -30.14 -1.96
C PHE A 395 8.62 -28.62 -2.18
N GLY A 396 9.77 -28.00 -1.97
CA GLY A 396 9.92 -26.54 -2.05
C GLY A 396 11.33 -26.01 -2.30
N ASN A 397 12.35 -26.87 -2.29
CA ASN A 397 13.75 -26.49 -2.48
C ASN A 397 14.31 -26.98 -3.82
N LYS A 398 13.73 -26.52 -4.93
CA LYS A 398 14.23 -26.77 -6.30
C LYS A 398 14.93 -25.54 -6.91
N GLY A 399 15.23 -24.54 -6.07
CA GLY A 399 15.99 -23.34 -6.41
C GLY A 399 15.22 -22.34 -7.28
N GLY A 400 15.95 -21.32 -7.76
CA GLY A 400 15.44 -20.32 -8.71
C GLY A 400 15.90 -20.53 -10.15
N GLY A 401 15.53 -19.61 -11.04
CA GLY A 401 15.96 -19.60 -12.44
C GLY A 401 14.84 -19.92 -13.43
N ASP A 402 15.15 -20.75 -14.42
CA ASP A 402 14.21 -21.15 -15.47
C ASP A 402 12.96 -21.84 -14.90
N GLU A 403 11.83 -21.72 -15.58
CA GLU A 403 10.53 -22.19 -15.12
C GLU A 403 10.41 -23.71 -14.97
N LEU A 404 11.19 -24.47 -15.73
CA LEU A 404 11.26 -25.93 -15.59
C LEU A 404 12.20 -26.36 -14.46
N ILE A 405 12.96 -25.42 -13.89
CA ILE A 405 13.92 -25.66 -12.80
C ILE A 405 13.34 -25.18 -11.48
N LYS A 406 12.84 -23.95 -11.39
CA LYS A 406 12.36 -23.37 -10.14
C LYS A 406 11.06 -24.02 -9.62
N VAL A 407 10.75 -23.80 -8.33
CA VAL A 407 9.50 -24.26 -7.70
C VAL A 407 8.99 -23.24 -6.67
N GLU A 408 7.70 -22.94 -6.69
CA GLU A 408 7.03 -22.08 -5.71
C GLU A 408 6.30 -22.86 -4.60
N GLU A 409 6.16 -24.18 -4.76
CA GLU A 409 5.61 -25.09 -3.74
C GLU A 409 6.43 -25.05 -2.43
N GLY A 410 5.87 -25.58 -1.35
CA GLY A 410 6.51 -25.64 -0.04
C GLY A 410 5.48 -25.56 1.07
N LEU A 411 5.85 -24.95 2.20
CA LEU A 411 4.89 -24.52 3.23
C LEU A 411 4.44 -23.09 2.93
N LEU A 412 3.17 -22.91 2.56
CA LEU A 412 2.70 -21.67 1.92
C LEU A 412 1.73 -20.86 2.75
N GLY A 413 0.88 -21.52 3.54
CA GLY A 413 -0.14 -20.86 4.35
C GLY A 413 -0.10 -21.30 5.80
N ILE A 414 -0.42 -20.38 6.70
CA ILE A 414 -0.66 -20.62 8.12
C ILE A 414 -1.86 -19.79 8.58
N GLU A 415 -2.76 -20.39 9.34
CA GLU A 415 -3.81 -19.69 10.09
C GLU A 415 -4.05 -20.41 11.42
N LEU A 416 -4.53 -19.66 12.41
CA LEU A 416 -4.91 -20.20 13.71
C LEU A 416 -6.42 -20.41 13.75
N ASP A 417 -6.87 -21.46 14.42
CA ASP A 417 -8.30 -21.67 14.64
C ASP A 417 -8.94 -20.44 15.33
N PRO A 418 -10.18 -20.06 15.02
CA PRO A 418 -10.86 -18.99 15.74
C PRO A 418 -10.93 -19.21 17.26
N LYS A 419 -10.87 -20.48 17.71
CA LYS A 419 -10.78 -20.88 19.12
C LYS A 419 -9.36 -21.32 19.53
N PHE A 420 -8.32 -20.80 18.88
CA PHE A 420 -6.93 -21.18 19.14
C PHE A 420 -6.54 -21.12 20.62
N ALA A 421 -7.03 -20.12 21.37
CA ALA A 421 -6.76 -20.01 22.80
C ALA A 421 -7.27 -21.21 23.62
N GLU A 422 -8.30 -21.92 23.13
CA GLU A 422 -8.92 -23.07 23.78
C GLU A 422 -8.33 -24.40 23.26
N ASN A 423 -8.08 -24.51 21.95
CA ASN A 423 -7.76 -25.80 21.31
C ASN A 423 -6.31 -25.93 20.81
N GLY A 424 -5.55 -24.85 20.72
CA GLY A 424 -4.19 -24.84 20.18
C GLY A 424 -4.09 -25.25 18.70
N TRP A 425 -5.18 -25.20 17.93
CA TRP A 425 -5.19 -25.70 16.55
C TRP A 425 -4.56 -24.73 15.55
N VAL A 426 -3.66 -25.26 14.72
CA VAL A 426 -2.94 -24.55 13.67
C VAL A 426 -3.24 -25.21 12.33
N TYR A 427 -3.61 -24.43 11.32
CA TYR A 427 -3.89 -24.91 9.97
C TYR A 427 -2.74 -24.52 9.04
N LEU A 428 -2.26 -25.48 8.25
CA LEU A 428 -1.14 -25.32 7.33
C LEU A 428 -1.55 -25.71 5.92
N HIS A 429 -1.15 -24.91 4.94
CA HIS A 429 -1.29 -25.20 3.50
C HIS A 429 0.10 -25.47 2.91
N TYR A 430 0.35 -26.69 2.42
CA TYR A 430 1.67 -27.11 1.98
C TYR A 430 1.66 -28.26 0.98
N THR A 431 2.81 -28.54 0.39
CA THR A 431 3.02 -29.64 -0.57
C THR A 431 4.01 -30.65 0.04
N PRO A 432 3.53 -31.79 0.60
CA PRO A 432 4.40 -32.80 1.19
C PRO A 432 5.33 -33.42 0.14
N HIS A 433 6.60 -33.57 0.48
CA HIS A 433 7.58 -34.19 -0.42
C HIS A 433 7.28 -35.68 -0.67
N SER A 434 6.67 -36.37 0.30
CA SER A 434 6.35 -37.81 0.18
C SER A 434 5.34 -38.12 -0.93
N GLU A 435 4.52 -37.14 -1.31
CA GLU A 435 3.40 -37.32 -2.24
C GLU A 435 3.72 -36.87 -3.67
N ILE A 436 5.01 -36.67 -3.99
CA ILE A 436 5.41 -36.35 -5.36
C ILE A 436 5.48 -37.62 -6.22
N ASN A 437 4.96 -37.53 -7.44
CA ASN A 437 5.17 -38.51 -8.49
C ASN A 437 6.27 -38.01 -9.43
N ARG A 438 7.44 -38.65 -9.37
CA ARG A 438 8.62 -38.27 -10.16
C ARG A 438 8.56 -38.69 -11.63
N ASP A 439 7.66 -39.59 -12.04
CA ASP A 439 7.47 -39.94 -13.47
C ASP A 439 6.49 -38.98 -14.16
N THR A 440 5.36 -38.72 -13.51
CA THR A 440 4.34 -37.83 -14.08
C THR A 440 4.58 -36.36 -13.77
N HIS A 441 5.52 -36.05 -12.87
CA HIS A 441 5.78 -34.71 -12.33
C HIS A 441 4.50 -34.08 -11.76
N MET A 442 3.79 -34.84 -10.93
CA MET A 442 2.59 -34.40 -10.22
C MET A 442 2.84 -34.44 -8.71
N ALA A 443 2.08 -33.66 -7.95
CA ALA A 443 2.04 -33.71 -6.49
C ALA A 443 0.62 -33.47 -5.99
N GLU A 444 0.42 -33.60 -4.69
CA GLU A 444 -0.80 -33.19 -4.00
C GLU A 444 -0.50 -31.99 -3.08
N ARG A 445 -1.35 -30.95 -3.13
CA ARG A 445 -1.38 -29.89 -2.10
C ARG A 445 -2.29 -30.29 -0.97
N TYR A 446 -1.90 -29.97 0.26
CA TYR A 446 -2.57 -30.35 1.50
C TYR A 446 -2.99 -29.08 2.24
N VAL A 447 -4.20 -29.12 2.81
CA VAL A 447 -4.59 -28.28 3.94
C VAL A 447 -4.80 -29.21 5.13
N SER A 448 -3.91 -29.10 6.11
CA SER A 448 -3.93 -29.95 7.30
C SER A 448 -4.03 -29.11 8.57
N ARG A 449 -4.62 -29.70 9.60
CA ARG A 449 -4.69 -29.15 10.96
C ARG A 449 -3.74 -29.92 11.88
N PHE A 450 -3.03 -29.20 12.73
CA PHE A 450 -2.15 -29.70 13.78
C PHE A 450 -2.54 -29.09 15.13
N THR A 451 -2.01 -29.64 16.22
CA THR A 451 -2.17 -29.13 17.58
C THR A 451 -0.84 -28.61 18.10
N LEU A 452 -0.85 -27.38 18.62
CA LEU A 452 0.27 -26.76 19.31
C LEU A 452 0.14 -26.99 20.82
N ASP A 453 1.20 -27.46 21.45
CA ASP A 453 1.34 -27.35 22.90
C ASP A 453 1.63 -25.89 23.27
N GLN A 454 0.61 -25.23 23.80
CA GLN A 454 0.67 -23.82 24.16
C GLN A 454 1.63 -23.51 25.33
N THR A 455 2.10 -24.53 26.06
CA THR A 455 3.05 -24.36 27.17
C THR A 455 4.50 -24.36 26.69
N THR A 456 4.80 -25.10 25.62
CA THR A 456 6.15 -25.25 25.07
C THR A 456 6.35 -24.53 23.72
N ASP A 457 5.27 -24.03 23.13
CA ASP A 457 5.21 -23.50 21.75
C ASP A 457 5.70 -24.52 20.71
N LYS A 458 5.45 -25.81 20.95
CA LYS A 458 5.83 -26.90 20.04
C LYS A 458 4.62 -27.49 19.34
N LEU A 459 4.75 -27.74 18.05
CA LEU A 459 3.72 -28.37 17.24
C LEU A 459 3.82 -29.90 17.36
N ASP A 460 2.75 -30.58 17.75
CA ASP A 460 2.68 -32.04 17.70
C ASP A 460 2.44 -32.49 16.25
N LEU A 461 3.50 -32.92 15.58
CA LEU A 461 3.44 -33.37 14.19
C LEU A 461 2.62 -34.66 14.01
N ASN A 462 2.43 -35.46 15.06
CA ASN A 462 1.61 -36.67 14.99
C ASN A 462 0.10 -36.37 15.09
N SER A 463 -0.26 -35.14 15.43
CA SER A 463 -1.67 -34.70 15.54
C SER A 463 -2.30 -34.30 14.21
N GLU A 464 -1.60 -34.52 13.09
CA GLU A 464 -2.05 -34.10 11.77
C GLU A 464 -3.44 -34.66 11.43
N LYS A 465 -4.31 -33.78 10.95
CA LYS A 465 -5.53 -34.14 10.24
C LYS A 465 -5.54 -33.46 8.87
N VAL A 466 -5.55 -34.24 7.80
CA VAL A 466 -5.65 -33.73 6.42
C VAL A 466 -7.12 -33.43 6.13
N LEU A 467 -7.46 -32.15 5.94
CA LEU A 467 -8.84 -31.73 5.66
C LEU A 467 -9.15 -31.83 4.17
N LEU A 468 -8.25 -31.29 3.34
CA LEU A 468 -8.46 -31.16 1.91
C LEU A 468 -7.14 -31.40 1.20
N LYS A 469 -7.19 -32.14 0.08
CA LYS A 469 -6.06 -32.30 -0.82
C LYS A 469 -6.48 -32.35 -2.29
N TRP A 470 -5.61 -31.90 -3.18
CA TRP A 470 -5.87 -31.89 -4.63
C TRP A 470 -4.59 -31.95 -5.47
N PRO A 471 -4.69 -32.47 -6.71
CA PRO A 471 -3.52 -32.64 -7.56
C PRO A 471 -3.03 -31.31 -8.17
N VAL A 472 -1.72 -31.22 -8.34
CA VAL A 472 -1.00 -30.13 -9.02
C VAL A 472 0.11 -30.70 -9.91
N GLN A 473 0.40 -30.03 -11.02
CA GLN A 473 1.58 -30.31 -11.82
C GLN A 473 2.79 -29.60 -11.21
N ILE A 474 3.93 -30.29 -11.16
CA ILE A 474 5.22 -29.79 -10.66
C ILE A 474 6.31 -29.91 -11.72
N HIS A 475 5.93 -30.12 -12.98
CA HIS A 475 6.85 -30.13 -14.12
C HIS A 475 7.39 -28.74 -14.40
N SER A 476 6.49 -27.76 -14.43
CA SER A 476 6.78 -26.36 -14.63
C SER A 476 6.28 -25.58 -13.42
N CYS A 477 7.04 -24.58 -12.99
CA CYS A 477 6.48 -23.50 -12.18
C CYS A 477 5.34 -22.82 -12.99
N CYS A 478 4.33 -22.20 -12.40
CA CYS A 478 4.36 -21.42 -11.17
C CYS A 478 2.97 -21.31 -10.52
N HIS A 479 2.84 -20.37 -9.59
CA HIS A 479 1.62 -19.88 -8.99
C HIS A 479 1.01 -20.88 -8.02
N SER A 480 1.64 -20.98 -6.85
CA SER A 480 1.16 -21.87 -5.80
C SER A 480 0.07 -21.24 -4.93
N GLY A 481 -0.08 -19.91 -4.91
CA GLY A 481 -0.97 -19.22 -3.99
C GLY A 481 -0.46 -19.34 -2.55
N GLY A 482 -1.34 -19.65 -1.60
CA GLY A 482 -0.93 -19.89 -0.21
C GLY A 482 -1.77 -19.18 0.85
N GLY A 483 -2.50 -18.12 0.46
CA GLY A 483 -3.23 -17.29 1.42
C GLY A 483 -4.35 -18.06 2.11
N MET A 484 -4.50 -17.86 3.43
CA MET A 484 -5.63 -18.37 4.20
C MET A 484 -6.21 -17.26 5.08
N ALA A 485 -7.50 -17.37 5.41
CA ALA A 485 -8.19 -16.44 6.31
C ALA A 485 -9.50 -17.04 6.84
N TRP A 486 -9.96 -16.57 7.99
CA TRP A 486 -11.25 -16.96 8.59
C TRP A 486 -12.28 -15.84 8.49
N ASP A 487 -13.52 -16.18 8.13
CA ASP A 487 -14.66 -15.28 8.33
C ASP A 487 -15.21 -15.33 9.76
N SER A 488 -16.19 -14.47 10.04
CA SER A 488 -16.85 -14.39 11.35
C SER A 488 -17.68 -15.64 11.71
N LYS A 489 -17.95 -16.52 10.74
CA LYS A 489 -18.78 -17.73 10.88
C LYS A 489 -17.95 -19.01 11.05
N GLY A 490 -16.63 -18.89 11.10
CA GLY A 490 -15.73 -20.04 11.22
C GLY A 490 -15.57 -20.81 9.91
N ASN A 491 -15.74 -20.16 8.75
CA ASN A 491 -15.35 -20.75 7.47
C ASN A 491 -13.91 -20.37 7.15
N LEU A 492 -13.14 -21.35 6.69
CA LEU A 492 -11.77 -21.19 6.26
C LEU A 492 -11.73 -20.92 4.75
N TYR A 493 -11.14 -19.79 4.39
CA TYR A 493 -10.84 -19.42 3.01
C TYR A 493 -9.42 -19.88 2.66
N ILE A 494 -9.26 -20.51 1.50
CA ILE A 494 -7.98 -21.09 1.03
C ILE A 494 -7.71 -20.62 -0.39
N ALA A 495 -6.69 -19.80 -0.56
CA ALA A 495 -6.26 -19.28 -1.85
C ALA A 495 -5.21 -20.20 -2.49
N THR A 496 -5.45 -20.60 -3.73
CA THR A 496 -4.60 -21.53 -4.48
C THR A 496 -4.41 -21.01 -5.89
N GLY A 497 -3.15 -20.92 -6.32
CA GLY A 497 -2.82 -20.41 -7.64
C GLY A 497 -3.19 -21.38 -8.75
N ASP A 498 -3.19 -20.89 -9.99
CA ASP A 498 -3.64 -21.60 -11.18
C ASP A 498 -2.72 -22.75 -11.59
N ASN A 499 -1.54 -22.87 -10.95
CA ASN A 499 -0.58 -23.92 -11.19
C ASN A 499 -0.21 -24.03 -12.69
N ASN A 500 -0.14 -22.88 -13.36
CA ASN A 500 0.11 -22.74 -14.78
C ASN A 500 1.40 -21.97 -15.05
N SER A 501 2.04 -22.27 -16.17
CA SER A 501 3.21 -21.54 -16.65
C SER A 501 2.82 -20.13 -17.09
N SER A 502 3.74 -19.18 -16.90
CA SER A 502 3.65 -17.83 -17.46
C SER A 502 4.25 -17.72 -18.86
N ARG A 503 4.87 -18.80 -19.37
CA ARG A 503 5.47 -18.89 -20.70
C ARG A 503 4.48 -19.41 -21.74
N PHE A 504 4.99 -19.62 -22.95
CA PHE A 504 4.29 -20.25 -24.08
C PHE A 504 3.06 -19.49 -24.62
N SER A 505 2.79 -18.30 -24.09
CA SER A 505 1.74 -17.37 -24.56
C SER A 505 2.26 -15.94 -24.74
N ASP A 506 3.57 -15.76 -24.93
CA ASP A 506 4.27 -14.46 -25.02
C ASP A 506 3.96 -13.51 -23.83
N GLY A 507 3.64 -14.08 -22.67
CA GLY A 507 3.26 -13.36 -21.47
C GLY A 507 1.81 -12.90 -21.42
N TYR A 508 0.96 -13.18 -22.42
CA TYR A 508 -0.48 -12.88 -22.36
C TYR A 508 -1.24 -13.99 -21.60
N SER A 509 -2.56 -14.06 -21.79
CA SER A 509 -3.42 -15.12 -21.26
C SER A 509 -2.78 -16.51 -21.42
N GLY A 510 -2.74 -17.28 -20.33
CA GLY A 510 -2.27 -18.66 -20.32
C GLY A 510 -3.30 -19.61 -20.90
N ASN A 511 -3.72 -19.41 -22.15
CA ASN A 511 -4.75 -20.19 -22.83
C ASN A 511 -4.18 -21.08 -23.94
N ASN A 512 -2.96 -21.57 -23.76
CA ASN A 512 -2.29 -22.43 -24.74
C ASN A 512 -2.27 -23.89 -24.26
N PRO A 513 -3.04 -24.81 -24.87
CA PRO A 513 -3.09 -26.21 -24.46
C PRO A 513 -1.79 -26.98 -24.70
N GLU A 514 -0.88 -26.46 -25.54
CA GLU A 514 0.47 -27.00 -25.74
C GLU A 514 1.53 -25.98 -25.25
N PRO A 515 2.51 -26.34 -24.41
CA PRO A 515 2.98 -27.69 -24.16
C PRO A 515 2.23 -28.43 -23.04
N ASN A 516 2.32 -29.76 -23.11
CA ASN A 516 1.96 -30.67 -22.04
C ASN A 516 3.14 -31.59 -21.66
N PHE A 517 3.13 -32.07 -20.42
CA PHE A 517 4.05 -33.11 -19.97
C PHE A 517 3.24 -34.33 -19.53
N LYS A 518 3.50 -35.48 -20.16
CA LYS A 518 2.82 -36.76 -19.87
C LYS A 518 1.28 -36.63 -19.85
N GLY A 519 0.72 -35.83 -20.76
CA GLY A 519 -0.74 -35.62 -20.89
C GLY A 519 -1.32 -34.54 -20.01
N VAL A 520 -0.52 -33.82 -19.21
CA VAL A 520 -0.98 -32.67 -18.41
C VAL A 520 -0.44 -31.38 -19.00
N SER A 521 -1.34 -30.55 -19.54
CA SER A 521 -0.96 -29.20 -20.00
C SER A 521 -0.57 -28.32 -18.83
N PHE A 522 0.56 -27.62 -18.96
CA PHE A 522 1.05 -26.66 -17.97
C PHE A 522 1.06 -25.22 -18.52
N ALA A 523 0.44 -24.97 -19.68
CA ALA A 523 0.31 -23.63 -20.27
C ALA A 523 -1.15 -23.23 -20.56
N ASP A 524 -2.10 -24.00 -20.02
CA ASP A 524 -3.54 -23.83 -20.21
C ASP A 524 -4.28 -23.64 -18.88
N ALA A 525 -4.34 -22.40 -18.40
CA ALA A 525 -5.11 -21.99 -17.23
C ALA A 525 -6.63 -22.16 -17.41
N ARG A 526 -7.11 -22.47 -18.62
CA ARG A 526 -8.51 -22.90 -18.83
C ARG A 526 -8.75 -24.30 -18.25
N ARG A 527 -7.72 -25.15 -18.15
CA ARG A 527 -7.75 -26.45 -17.44
C ARG A 527 -7.88 -26.28 -15.92
N THR A 528 -7.39 -25.16 -15.39
CA THR A 528 -7.30 -24.89 -13.95
C THR A 528 -8.23 -23.74 -13.54
N ALA A 529 -7.76 -22.49 -13.58
CA ALA A 529 -8.50 -21.31 -13.13
C ALA A 529 -9.90 -21.18 -13.76
N GLY A 530 -10.00 -21.44 -15.07
CA GLY A 530 -11.26 -21.41 -15.83
C GLY A 530 -12.15 -22.66 -15.70
N ASN A 531 -11.65 -23.73 -15.10
CA ASN A 531 -12.36 -25.01 -14.98
C ASN A 531 -13.13 -25.07 -13.64
N THR A 532 -14.42 -25.35 -13.73
CA THR A 532 -15.33 -25.45 -12.57
C THR A 532 -15.14 -26.75 -11.78
N ASN A 533 -14.50 -27.76 -12.36
CA ASN A 533 -14.19 -29.03 -11.73
C ASN A 533 -12.74 -29.13 -11.19
N ASN A 534 -12.00 -28.01 -11.18
CA ASN A 534 -10.61 -27.96 -10.72
C ASN A 534 -10.43 -26.98 -9.57
N LEU A 535 -9.68 -27.37 -8.54
CA LEU A 535 -9.44 -26.53 -7.37
C LEU A 535 -8.30 -25.52 -7.55
N ASN A 536 -7.50 -25.58 -8.62
CA ASN A 536 -6.41 -24.63 -8.87
C ASN A 536 -6.94 -23.34 -9.52
N GLY A 537 -6.32 -22.21 -9.17
CA GLY A 537 -6.71 -20.88 -9.63
C GLY A 537 -8.04 -20.41 -9.02
N LYS A 538 -8.21 -20.69 -7.71
CA LYS A 538 -9.44 -20.49 -6.94
C LYS A 538 -9.15 -19.83 -5.59
N ILE A 539 -10.20 -19.30 -4.99
CA ILE A 539 -10.28 -19.14 -3.53
C ILE A 539 -11.41 -20.05 -3.06
N LEU A 540 -11.04 -21.06 -2.28
CA LEU A 540 -11.95 -22.06 -1.74
C LEU A 540 -12.52 -21.57 -0.41
N ARG A 541 -13.69 -22.07 -0.03
CA ARG A 541 -14.30 -21.83 1.28
C ARG A 541 -14.93 -23.12 1.82
N ILE A 542 -14.44 -23.57 2.96
CA ILE A 542 -14.90 -24.77 3.66
C ILE A 542 -15.21 -24.43 5.13
N HIS A 543 -15.98 -25.27 5.81
CA HIS A 543 -16.13 -25.23 7.27
C HIS A 543 -15.41 -26.43 7.90
N PRO A 544 -14.23 -26.24 8.49
CA PRO A 544 -13.50 -27.30 9.19
C PRO A 544 -14.27 -27.90 10.36
N GLU A 545 -14.28 -29.23 10.45
CA GLU A 545 -14.91 -29.97 11.55
C GLU A 545 -13.87 -30.50 12.54
N THR A 546 -14.32 -30.75 13.78
CA THR A 546 -13.43 -31.18 14.88
C THR A 546 -12.75 -32.53 14.63
N ASP A 547 -13.39 -33.41 13.87
CA ASP A 547 -12.88 -34.72 13.52
C ASP A 547 -11.82 -34.69 12.40
N GLY A 548 -11.59 -33.53 11.78
CA GLY A 548 -10.65 -33.36 10.67
C GLY A 548 -11.28 -33.42 9.29
N THR A 549 -12.60 -33.59 9.21
CA THR A 549 -13.37 -33.43 7.98
C THR A 549 -13.74 -31.96 7.74
N TYR A 550 -14.52 -31.68 6.71
CA TYR A 550 -15.11 -30.36 6.48
C TYR A 550 -16.51 -30.48 5.91
N THR A 551 -17.32 -29.45 6.12
CA THR A 551 -18.60 -29.25 5.44
C THR A 551 -18.50 -28.09 4.44
N LEU A 552 -19.44 -28.05 3.49
CA LEU A 552 -19.51 -27.00 2.47
C LEU A 552 -20.46 -25.88 2.92
N PRO A 553 -19.97 -24.64 3.10
CA PRO A 553 -20.82 -23.52 3.49
C PRO A 553 -21.78 -23.11 2.36
N GLU A 554 -23.02 -22.75 2.71
CA GLU A 554 -23.98 -22.18 1.77
C GLU A 554 -23.48 -20.85 1.16
N GLY A 555 -23.75 -20.64 -0.13
CA GLY A 555 -23.33 -19.44 -0.86
C GLY A 555 -21.92 -19.53 -1.44
N ASN A 556 -21.33 -20.73 -1.54
CA ASN A 556 -20.23 -20.98 -2.46
C ASN A 556 -20.72 -20.82 -3.91
N LEU A 557 -19.79 -20.57 -4.84
CA LEU A 557 -20.12 -20.32 -6.25
C LEU A 557 -20.81 -21.53 -6.89
N PHE A 558 -20.43 -22.73 -6.43
CA PHE A 558 -21.04 -23.98 -6.82
C PHE A 558 -21.43 -24.79 -5.57
N THR A 559 -22.44 -25.63 -5.74
CA THR A 559 -22.89 -26.63 -4.78
C THR A 559 -22.20 -27.98 -4.99
N GLY A 560 -21.58 -28.20 -6.16
CA GLY A 560 -21.02 -29.50 -6.58
C GLY A 560 -22.08 -30.47 -7.10
N LYS A 561 -23.34 -30.03 -7.22
CA LYS A 561 -24.50 -30.83 -7.60
C LYS A 561 -25.32 -30.19 -8.72
N GLU A 562 -24.75 -29.18 -9.38
CA GLU A 562 -25.36 -28.52 -10.53
C GLU A 562 -25.79 -29.58 -11.56
N PRO A 563 -27.04 -29.56 -12.06
CA PRO A 563 -27.50 -30.51 -13.08
C PRO A 563 -27.00 -30.13 -14.48
N ASP A 564 -26.41 -28.95 -14.62
CA ASP A 564 -25.96 -28.39 -15.89
C ASP A 564 -24.99 -29.33 -16.61
N GLU A 565 -25.19 -29.42 -17.93
CA GLU A 565 -24.34 -30.20 -18.82
C GLU A 565 -24.11 -31.67 -18.40
N GLY A 566 -25.09 -32.28 -17.73
CA GLY A 566 -25.07 -33.69 -17.31
C GLY A 566 -24.66 -33.93 -15.85
N GLY A 567 -24.32 -32.87 -15.11
CA GLY A 567 -23.97 -32.89 -13.69
C GLY A 567 -22.58 -33.45 -13.36
N GLY A 568 -22.14 -33.25 -12.11
CA GLY A 568 -20.83 -33.71 -11.62
C GLY A 568 -19.63 -32.94 -12.20
N LYS A 569 -19.85 -31.73 -12.70
CA LYS A 569 -18.86 -30.89 -13.41
C LYS A 569 -18.35 -29.70 -12.60
N THR A 570 -18.62 -29.68 -11.30
CA THR A 570 -18.36 -28.54 -10.43
C THR A 570 -17.81 -29.01 -9.08
N ARG A 571 -16.99 -28.17 -8.45
CA ARG A 571 -16.47 -28.39 -7.10
C ARG A 571 -17.14 -27.44 -6.12
N GLY A 572 -17.82 -28.02 -5.13
CA GLY A 572 -18.59 -27.26 -4.14
C GLY A 572 -17.72 -26.41 -3.19
N GLU A 573 -16.42 -26.66 -3.13
CA GLU A 573 -15.47 -25.88 -2.34
C GLU A 573 -15.21 -24.47 -2.91
N ILE A 574 -15.52 -24.23 -4.19
CA ILE A 574 -15.16 -23.01 -4.90
C ILE A 574 -16.06 -21.85 -4.44
N TYR A 575 -15.47 -20.84 -3.81
CA TYR A 575 -16.14 -19.56 -3.51
C TYR A 575 -15.79 -18.50 -4.58
N VAL A 576 -14.54 -18.46 -5.03
CA VAL A 576 -14.09 -17.63 -6.14
C VAL A 576 -13.37 -18.48 -7.17
N MET A 577 -13.72 -18.29 -8.44
CA MET A 577 -12.96 -18.84 -9.56
C MET A 577 -12.28 -17.75 -10.39
N GLY A 578 -11.36 -18.15 -11.28
CA GLY A 578 -10.72 -17.24 -12.22
C GLY A 578 -9.72 -16.28 -11.57
N VAL A 579 -8.89 -16.79 -10.66
CA VAL A 579 -7.73 -16.07 -10.11
C VAL A 579 -6.42 -16.74 -10.54
N ARG A 580 -5.32 -15.98 -10.60
CA ARG A 580 -4.03 -16.47 -11.09
C ARG A 580 -3.09 -16.93 -9.98
N ASN A 581 -2.53 -16.02 -9.19
CA ASN A 581 -1.62 -16.35 -8.09
C ASN A 581 -1.91 -15.58 -6.78
N PRO A 582 -2.98 -15.92 -6.04
CA PRO A 582 -3.33 -15.25 -4.79
C PRO A 582 -2.50 -15.75 -3.60
N ALA A 583 -1.29 -15.20 -3.42
CA ALA A 583 -0.41 -15.58 -2.33
C ALA A 583 -0.91 -15.12 -0.95
N ARG A 584 -1.61 -13.98 -0.87
CA ARG A 584 -2.15 -13.43 0.39
C ARG A 584 -3.62 -13.06 0.24
N ILE A 585 -4.38 -13.32 1.29
CA ILE A 585 -5.79 -12.93 1.43
C ILE A 585 -6.06 -12.49 2.88
N SER A 586 -7.15 -11.76 3.07
CA SER A 586 -7.65 -11.39 4.39
C SER A 586 -9.16 -11.26 4.36
N VAL A 587 -9.83 -11.70 5.41
CA VAL A 587 -11.27 -11.42 5.60
C VAL A 587 -11.42 -10.35 6.67
N ASP A 588 -12.17 -9.30 6.35
CA ASP A 588 -12.55 -8.31 7.36
C ASP A 588 -13.71 -8.86 8.20
N LYS A 589 -13.42 -9.32 9.41
CA LYS A 589 -14.40 -9.93 10.33
C LYS A 589 -15.60 -9.04 10.67
N LYS A 590 -15.52 -7.72 10.46
CA LYS A 590 -16.65 -6.80 10.67
C LYS A 590 -17.69 -6.89 9.56
N THR A 591 -17.28 -7.17 8.33
CA THR A 591 -18.16 -7.16 7.15
C THR A 591 -18.22 -8.50 6.43
N ASP A 592 -17.36 -9.46 6.78
CA ASP A 592 -17.07 -10.70 6.05
C ASP A 592 -16.68 -10.48 4.58
N THR A 593 -16.19 -9.28 4.24
CA THR A 593 -15.62 -9.02 2.92
C THR A 593 -14.26 -9.71 2.81
N LEU A 594 -14.10 -10.52 1.77
CA LEU A 594 -12.82 -11.13 1.41
C LEU A 594 -11.99 -10.15 0.58
N TYR A 595 -10.83 -9.75 1.08
CA TYR A 595 -9.85 -9.00 0.31
C TYR A 595 -8.77 -9.95 -0.18
N ALA A 596 -8.46 -9.86 -1.47
CA ALA A 596 -7.49 -10.71 -2.14
C ALA A 596 -6.69 -9.90 -3.16
N GLY A 597 -5.47 -10.34 -3.42
CA GLY A 597 -4.65 -9.84 -4.51
C GLY A 597 -3.88 -10.97 -5.16
N TRP A 598 -3.66 -10.88 -6.47
CA TRP A 598 -2.98 -11.93 -7.24
C TRP A 598 -2.14 -11.38 -8.39
N VAL A 599 -1.01 -12.06 -8.60
CA VAL A 599 -0.03 -11.72 -9.63
C VAL A 599 -0.56 -12.05 -11.03
N GLY A 600 -0.49 -11.07 -11.93
CA GLY A 600 -0.92 -11.16 -13.33
C GLY A 600 0.09 -11.86 -14.25
N PRO A 601 -0.21 -11.99 -15.55
CA PRO A 601 0.68 -12.63 -16.53
C PRO A 601 1.91 -11.76 -16.84
N ASP A 602 2.76 -12.10 -17.82
CA ASP A 602 4.08 -11.45 -17.98
C ASP A 602 4.23 -10.48 -19.17
N ALA A 603 3.13 -10.16 -19.87
CA ALA A 603 3.15 -9.27 -21.03
C ALA A 603 3.55 -7.85 -20.62
N GLY A 604 4.68 -7.36 -21.15
CA GLY A 604 5.22 -6.04 -20.81
C GLY A 604 4.43 -4.85 -21.38
N ALA A 605 3.54 -5.08 -22.36
CA ALA A 605 2.76 -4.04 -23.04
C ALA A 605 1.40 -4.61 -23.51
N PRO A 606 0.38 -3.75 -23.74
CA PRO A 606 -0.86 -4.20 -24.34
C PRO A 606 -0.67 -4.59 -25.81
N SER A 607 -1.58 -5.43 -26.33
CA SER A 607 -1.59 -5.88 -27.71
C SER A 607 -2.97 -5.72 -28.33
N THR A 608 -3.01 -5.06 -29.49
CA THR A 608 -4.21 -5.00 -30.34
C THR A 608 -4.61 -6.38 -30.89
N THR A 609 -3.71 -7.37 -30.81
CA THR A 609 -3.96 -8.76 -31.18
C THR A 609 -4.38 -9.59 -29.98
N TRP A 610 -3.65 -9.55 -28.87
CA TRP A 610 -3.83 -10.52 -27.79
C TRP A 610 -4.63 -10.00 -26.59
N GLY A 611 -4.66 -8.69 -26.35
CA GLY A 611 -5.40 -8.08 -25.23
C GLY A 611 -4.50 -7.27 -24.27
N PRO A 612 -4.88 -7.16 -22.99
CA PRO A 612 -4.16 -6.29 -22.05
C PRO A 612 -2.76 -6.80 -21.72
N ALA A 613 -1.91 -5.90 -21.21
CA ALA A 613 -0.62 -6.22 -20.61
C ALA A 613 -0.80 -7.06 -19.32
N LYS A 614 0.32 -7.33 -18.62
CA LYS A 614 0.30 -7.79 -17.23
C LYS A 614 -0.57 -6.89 -16.37
N TYR A 615 -1.56 -7.48 -15.68
CA TYR A 615 -2.31 -6.82 -14.61
C TYR A 615 -2.19 -7.57 -13.30
N ASP A 616 -1.45 -6.98 -12.38
CA ASP A 616 -1.48 -7.36 -10.99
C ASP A 616 -2.72 -6.75 -10.33
N THR A 617 -3.46 -7.56 -9.57
CA THR A 617 -4.85 -7.24 -9.25
C THR A 617 -5.10 -7.32 -7.74
N PHE A 618 -5.95 -6.42 -7.24
CA PHE A 618 -6.60 -6.58 -5.95
C PHE A 618 -8.12 -6.43 -6.06
N ALA A 619 -8.86 -7.22 -5.28
CA ALA A 619 -10.31 -7.21 -5.23
C ALA A 619 -10.84 -7.31 -3.79
N ALA A 620 -11.91 -6.57 -3.54
CA ALA A 620 -12.77 -6.68 -2.36
C ALA A 620 -14.03 -7.46 -2.76
N ILE A 621 -14.10 -8.71 -2.33
CA ILE A 621 -15.03 -9.74 -2.78
C ILE A 621 -16.11 -9.91 -1.71
N THR A 622 -17.30 -9.38 -2.01
CA THR A 622 -18.46 -9.38 -1.10
C THR A 622 -19.40 -10.57 -1.30
N HIS A 623 -19.20 -11.34 -2.37
CA HIS A 623 -19.98 -12.53 -2.72
C HIS A 623 -19.18 -13.49 -3.61
N ALA A 624 -19.64 -14.75 -3.70
CA ALA A 624 -19.07 -15.76 -4.59
C ALA A 624 -19.14 -15.31 -6.05
N SER A 625 -18.05 -15.47 -6.81
CA SER A 625 -17.87 -14.77 -8.09
C SER A 625 -16.78 -15.40 -8.97
N ASN A 626 -16.82 -15.11 -10.28
CA ASN A 626 -15.71 -15.39 -11.20
C ASN A 626 -14.90 -14.11 -11.48
N ARG A 627 -13.61 -14.13 -11.19
CA ARG A 627 -12.68 -12.98 -11.34
C ARG A 627 -11.96 -12.93 -12.69
N GLY A 628 -12.35 -13.81 -13.62
CA GLY A 628 -12.16 -13.65 -15.05
C GLY A 628 -10.92 -14.33 -15.64
N TRP A 629 -9.87 -14.63 -14.87
CA TRP A 629 -8.67 -15.29 -15.41
C TRP A 629 -8.99 -16.72 -15.91
N PRO A 630 -8.50 -17.15 -17.09
CA PRO A 630 -7.60 -16.45 -18.03
C PRO A 630 -8.30 -15.65 -19.14
N TYR A 631 -9.61 -15.47 -19.08
CA TYR A 631 -10.40 -14.87 -20.15
C TYR A 631 -10.39 -13.34 -20.15
N CYS A 632 -10.56 -12.74 -18.98
CA CYS A 632 -10.71 -11.30 -18.79
C CYS A 632 -9.94 -10.82 -17.55
N MET A 633 -9.47 -9.57 -17.57
CA MET A 633 -8.78 -8.94 -16.42
C MET A 633 -9.19 -7.49 -16.21
N GLY A 634 -8.77 -6.90 -15.08
CA GLY A 634 -9.02 -5.50 -14.73
C GLY A 634 -10.51 -5.20 -14.64
N ASN A 635 -10.98 -4.23 -15.42
CA ASN A 635 -12.38 -3.84 -15.56
C ASN A 635 -13.05 -4.53 -16.76
N ASN A 636 -13.02 -5.86 -16.81
CA ASN A 636 -13.55 -6.68 -17.91
C ASN A 636 -12.89 -6.36 -19.27
N GLN A 637 -11.56 -6.39 -19.31
CA GLN A 637 -10.77 -6.32 -20.54
C GLN A 637 -10.49 -7.75 -21.03
N PRO A 638 -11.05 -8.16 -22.19
CA PRO A 638 -10.90 -9.54 -22.67
C PRO A 638 -9.55 -9.78 -23.35
N TYR A 639 -9.04 -11.01 -23.20
CA TYR A 639 -8.02 -11.58 -24.09
C TYR A 639 -8.67 -12.20 -25.34
N ARG A 640 -7.85 -12.53 -26.34
CA ARG A 640 -8.25 -13.42 -27.44
C ARG A 640 -7.98 -14.88 -27.15
N ASP A 641 -8.83 -15.75 -27.66
CA ASP A 641 -8.58 -17.19 -27.65
C ASP A 641 -7.53 -17.60 -28.67
N ARG A 642 -6.87 -18.74 -28.42
CA ARG A 642 -5.82 -19.29 -29.29
C ARG A 642 -6.36 -20.43 -30.13
N ASN A 643 -6.08 -20.39 -31.43
CA ASN A 643 -6.49 -21.42 -32.36
C ASN A 643 -5.70 -22.72 -32.16
N LEU A 644 -6.28 -23.87 -32.50
CA LEU A 644 -5.57 -25.15 -32.55
C LEU A 644 -5.61 -25.76 -33.96
N PRO A 645 -4.55 -26.49 -34.38
CA PRO A 645 -3.35 -26.85 -33.61
C PRO A 645 -2.28 -25.73 -33.55
N ASP A 646 -2.54 -24.56 -34.13
CA ASP A 646 -1.58 -23.45 -34.21
C ASP A 646 -1.97 -22.29 -33.25
N PRO A 647 -1.42 -22.28 -32.00
CA PRO A 647 -1.77 -21.28 -30.98
C PRO A 647 -1.22 -19.88 -31.28
N THR A 648 -0.44 -19.70 -32.36
CA THR A 648 0.02 -18.38 -32.80
C THR A 648 -1.06 -17.60 -33.55
N LYS A 649 -2.14 -18.27 -33.98
CA LYS A 649 -3.27 -17.64 -34.66
C LYS A 649 -4.37 -17.28 -33.66
N PRO A 650 -4.80 -16.00 -33.60
CA PRO A 650 -5.88 -15.60 -32.71
C PRO A 650 -7.24 -16.04 -33.26
N LEU A 651 -8.14 -16.42 -32.35
CA LEU A 651 -9.58 -16.54 -32.60
C LEU A 651 -10.30 -15.23 -32.23
N GLY A 652 -11.57 -15.32 -31.83
CA GLY A 652 -12.34 -14.17 -31.34
C GLY A 652 -11.89 -13.69 -29.95
N TRP A 653 -12.35 -12.50 -29.59
CA TRP A 653 -12.28 -12.00 -28.22
C TRP A 653 -13.24 -12.79 -27.32
N TYR A 654 -12.85 -13.06 -26.08
CA TYR A 654 -13.79 -13.62 -25.11
C TYR A 654 -14.90 -12.61 -24.78
N ASP A 655 -16.13 -13.09 -24.63
CA ASP A 655 -17.24 -12.31 -24.08
C ASP A 655 -17.23 -12.46 -22.55
N CYS A 656 -16.72 -11.46 -21.84
CA CYS A 656 -16.63 -11.48 -20.37
C CYS A 656 -17.98 -11.68 -19.67
N LYS A 657 -19.12 -11.43 -20.35
CA LYS A 657 -20.47 -11.65 -19.80
C LYS A 657 -21.05 -13.02 -20.14
N LYS A 658 -20.44 -13.75 -21.08
CA LYS A 658 -20.90 -15.07 -21.56
C LYS A 658 -19.69 -15.97 -21.83
N LEU A 659 -18.93 -16.22 -20.78
CA LEU A 659 -17.69 -16.98 -20.88
C LEU A 659 -17.94 -18.45 -21.21
N LYS A 660 -17.07 -18.98 -22.06
CA LYS A 660 -17.05 -20.39 -22.43
C LYS A 660 -15.66 -20.98 -22.25
N ASN A 661 -15.60 -22.11 -21.57
CA ASN A 661 -14.39 -22.90 -21.44
C ASN A 661 -14.39 -24.04 -22.48
N GLU A 662 -13.90 -23.71 -23.68
CA GLU A 662 -13.78 -24.64 -24.82
C GLU A 662 -12.38 -25.29 -24.89
N SER A 663 -11.62 -25.26 -23.79
CA SER A 663 -10.33 -25.94 -23.74
C SER A 663 -10.51 -27.45 -23.97
N PRO A 664 -9.60 -28.10 -24.73
CA PRO A 664 -9.59 -29.56 -24.84
C PRO A 664 -9.27 -30.26 -23.50
N ASN A 665 -8.78 -29.52 -22.51
CA ASN A 665 -8.45 -30.00 -21.17
C ASN A 665 -9.54 -29.66 -20.13
N ASN A 666 -10.71 -29.17 -20.55
CA ASN A 666 -11.81 -28.88 -19.66
C ASN A 666 -12.65 -30.14 -19.38
N ASP A 667 -12.77 -30.50 -18.11
CA ASP A 667 -13.67 -31.55 -17.61
C ASP A 667 -14.80 -30.99 -16.72
N GLY A 668 -14.90 -29.65 -16.63
CA GLY A 668 -15.98 -28.94 -15.97
C GLY A 668 -17.09 -28.51 -16.93
N LEU A 669 -17.80 -27.45 -16.54
CA LEU A 669 -18.80 -26.79 -17.37
C LEU A 669 -18.12 -26.07 -18.53
N VAL A 670 -18.75 -26.12 -19.72
CA VAL A 670 -18.37 -25.27 -20.84
C VAL A 670 -18.89 -23.87 -20.61
N ASN A 671 -20.16 -23.71 -20.23
CA ASN A 671 -20.71 -22.38 -19.92
C ASN A 671 -20.41 -22.06 -18.46
N ILE A 672 -19.56 -21.06 -18.23
CA ILE A 672 -19.10 -20.68 -16.89
C ILE A 672 -19.67 -19.31 -16.47
N PRO A 673 -19.72 -18.99 -15.17
CA PRO A 673 -20.20 -17.70 -14.70
C PRO A 673 -19.48 -16.50 -15.35
N PRO A 674 -20.14 -15.36 -15.54
CA PRO A 674 -19.52 -14.17 -16.13
C PRO A 674 -18.37 -13.64 -15.27
N ALA A 675 -17.39 -12.99 -15.89
CA ALA A 675 -16.34 -12.29 -15.17
C ALA A 675 -16.86 -11.00 -14.52
N GLU A 676 -16.46 -10.79 -13.28
CA GLU A 676 -16.68 -9.55 -12.54
C GLU A 676 -15.44 -8.64 -12.58
N PRO A 677 -15.65 -7.30 -12.57
CA PRO A 677 -14.55 -6.36 -12.49
C PRO A 677 -13.82 -6.41 -11.14
N ASN A 678 -12.58 -5.95 -11.14
CA ASN A 678 -11.73 -5.85 -9.96
C ASN A 678 -11.57 -4.38 -9.50
N ASN A 679 -11.26 -4.16 -8.23
CA ASN A 679 -11.15 -2.82 -7.65
C ASN A 679 -9.87 -2.09 -8.02
N ILE A 680 -8.75 -2.82 -8.10
CA ILE A 680 -7.43 -2.28 -8.38
C ILE A 680 -6.73 -3.24 -9.34
N TRP A 681 -6.17 -2.71 -10.43
CA TRP A 681 -5.27 -3.45 -11.31
C TRP A 681 -4.13 -2.54 -11.73
N TYR A 682 -2.93 -3.06 -11.95
CA TYR A 682 -1.82 -2.26 -12.48
C TYR A 682 -0.87 -3.07 -13.34
N SER A 683 -0.35 -2.39 -14.35
CA SER A 683 0.68 -2.87 -15.26
C SER A 683 1.98 -2.10 -15.06
N PRO A 684 3.06 -2.46 -15.75
CA PRO A 684 4.29 -1.65 -15.76
C PRO A 684 4.06 -0.19 -16.16
N GLN A 685 3.01 0.10 -16.95
CA GLN A 685 2.63 1.45 -17.36
C GLN A 685 1.94 2.26 -16.24
N GLY A 686 1.38 1.59 -15.23
CA GLY A 686 0.70 2.21 -14.10
C GLY A 686 -0.61 1.52 -13.70
N GLY A 687 -1.29 2.09 -12.70
CA GLY A 687 -2.53 1.56 -12.15
C GLY A 687 -3.82 2.04 -12.80
N GLY A 688 -4.81 1.16 -12.83
CA GLY A 688 -6.15 1.41 -13.37
C GLY A 688 -6.11 1.71 -14.86
N ILE A 689 -5.32 0.96 -15.62
CA ILE A 689 -5.18 1.17 -17.06
C ILE A 689 -6.52 0.89 -17.76
N ASP A 690 -7.02 1.86 -18.52
CA ASP A 690 -8.27 1.77 -19.28
C ASP A 690 -8.08 2.35 -20.69
N TYR A 691 -8.94 1.95 -21.62
CA TYR A 691 -8.86 2.37 -23.03
C TYR A 691 -10.26 2.71 -23.57
N PRO A 692 -10.35 3.51 -24.65
CA PRO A 692 -11.56 3.59 -25.46
C PRO A 692 -12.00 2.20 -25.94
N ARG A 693 -13.31 1.96 -25.97
CA ARG A 693 -13.91 0.69 -26.38
C ARG A 693 -14.67 0.85 -27.70
N ASP A 694 -14.64 -0.19 -28.52
CA ASP A 694 -15.45 -0.27 -29.73
C ASP A 694 -16.94 -0.57 -29.43
N ALA A 695 -17.76 -0.71 -30.48
CA ALA A 695 -19.19 -1.01 -30.35
C ALA A 695 -19.49 -2.38 -29.68
N ASN A 696 -18.52 -3.29 -29.66
CA ASN A 696 -18.62 -4.60 -29.02
C ASN A 696 -18.05 -4.58 -27.59
N GLY A 697 -17.60 -3.42 -27.10
CA GLY A 697 -17.02 -3.26 -25.77
C GLY A 697 -15.55 -3.69 -25.66
N VAL A 698 -14.88 -3.97 -26.79
CA VAL A 698 -13.48 -4.37 -26.83
C VAL A 698 -12.59 -3.13 -26.70
N PRO A 699 -11.67 -3.07 -25.72
CA PRO A 699 -10.71 -1.99 -25.58
C PRO A 699 -9.78 -1.89 -26.80
N SER A 700 -9.33 -0.69 -27.16
CA SER A 700 -8.44 -0.52 -28.31
C SER A 700 -7.05 -1.12 -28.12
N TYR A 701 -6.60 -1.25 -26.86
CA TYR A 701 -5.26 -1.73 -26.45
C TYR A 701 -4.09 -0.97 -27.09
N LYS A 702 -4.33 0.25 -27.58
CA LYS A 702 -3.28 1.13 -28.07
C LYS A 702 -2.69 1.92 -26.93
N THR A 703 -1.36 1.89 -26.81
CA THR A 703 -0.64 2.54 -25.71
C THR A 703 -0.88 4.05 -25.69
N GLU A 704 -0.99 4.67 -26.87
CA GLU A 704 -1.25 6.10 -27.03
C GLU A 704 -2.67 6.53 -26.64
N GLU A 705 -3.61 5.59 -26.55
CA GLU A 705 -5.01 5.85 -26.14
C GLU A 705 -5.25 5.50 -24.65
N GLN A 706 -4.24 5.01 -23.93
CA GLN A 706 -4.37 4.53 -22.56
C GLN A 706 -4.64 5.67 -21.56
N LYS A 707 -5.46 5.37 -20.55
CA LYS A 707 -5.72 6.24 -19.39
C LYS A 707 -5.30 5.55 -18.12
N GLN A 708 -4.65 6.28 -17.22
CA GLN A 708 -4.27 5.79 -15.90
C GLN A 708 -5.25 6.31 -14.84
N LEU A 709 -6.07 5.44 -14.27
CA LEU A 709 -7.10 5.81 -13.30
C LEU A 709 -6.59 5.81 -11.84
N LEU A 710 -5.49 5.09 -11.56
CA LEU A 710 -4.85 5.00 -10.25
C LEU A 710 -3.39 5.48 -10.36
N PRO A 711 -3.15 6.80 -10.42
CA PRO A 711 -1.81 7.37 -10.66
C PRO A 711 -0.80 7.12 -9.52
N TRP A 712 -1.28 6.79 -8.32
CA TRP A 712 -0.48 6.43 -7.14
C TRP A 712 0.12 5.03 -7.20
N LEU A 713 -0.43 4.16 -8.06
CA LEU A 713 0.02 2.79 -8.21
C LEU A 713 0.96 2.70 -9.42
N LYS A 714 2.25 2.85 -9.16
CA LYS A 714 3.34 2.78 -10.14
C LYS A 714 4.55 2.08 -9.55
N GLY A 715 5.36 1.46 -10.41
CA GLY A 715 6.59 0.77 -10.01
C GLY A 715 6.35 -0.65 -9.49
N GLY A 716 7.30 -1.16 -8.70
CA GLY A 716 7.33 -2.53 -8.20
C GLY A 716 7.76 -3.56 -9.25
N GLY A 717 7.79 -4.84 -8.85
CA GLY A 717 8.01 -5.96 -9.77
C GLY A 717 6.72 -6.57 -10.32
N GLN A 718 5.57 -5.94 -10.02
CA GLN A 718 4.23 -6.45 -10.32
C GLN A 718 4.09 -7.85 -9.70
N ALA A 719 4.14 -7.88 -8.37
CA ALA A 719 3.98 -9.07 -7.55
C ALA A 719 3.14 -8.74 -6.31
N THR A 720 1.85 -8.55 -6.49
CA THR A 720 0.91 -8.10 -5.46
C THR A 720 0.90 -8.93 -4.20
N MET A 721 0.87 -8.22 -3.07
CA MET A 721 0.75 -8.75 -1.72
C MET A 721 -0.39 -8.03 -1.03
N ASN A 722 -1.54 -8.71 -0.97
CA ASN A 722 -2.73 -8.19 -0.30
C ASN A 722 -2.47 -8.03 1.19
N GLY A 723 -3.03 -6.97 1.77
CA GLY A 723 -3.02 -6.72 3.19
C GLY A 723 -4.38 -6.66 3.84
N PRO A 724 -4.36 -6.52 5.18
CA PRO A 724 -5.57 -6.45 5.98
C PRO A 724 -6.31 -5.13 5.79
N VAL A 725 -7.57 -5.11 6.20
CA VAL A 725 -8.27 -3.87 6.57
C VAL A 725 -7.95 -3.55 8.02
N TYR A 726 -7.50 -2.32 8.31
CA TYR A 726 -7.31 -1.92 9.70
C TYR A 726 -8.67 -1.70 10.38
N ARG A 727 -8.83 -2.23 11.59
CA ARG A 727 -10.00 -2.03 12.43
C ARG A 727 -9.57 -1.42 13.76
N PHE A 728 -9.96 -0.17 13.99
CA PHE A 728 -9.61 0.52 15.22
C PHE A 728 -10.45 0.00 16.39
N ASP A 729 -9.78 -0.35 17.48
CA ASP A 729 -10.43 -0.69 18.75
C ASP A 729 -10.28 0.45 19.76
N ALA A 730 -11.41 1.10 20.07
CA ALA A 730 -11.48 2.16 21.06
C ALA A 730 -11.31 1.63 22.50
N ALA A 731 -11.64 0.36 22.77
CA ALA A 731 -11.52 -0.25 24.09
C ALA A 731 -10.09 -0.70 24.41
N SER A 732 -9.28 -0.97 23.38
CA SER A 732 -7.87 -1.32 23.55
C SER A 732 -7.09 -0.21 24.27
N THR A 733 -6.34 -0.58 25.30
CA THR A 733 -5.45 0.34 26.03
C THR A 733 -4.03 0.40 25.47
N SER A 734 -3.79 -0.26 24.33
CA SER A 734 -2.48 -0.30 23.69
C SER A 734 -2.04 1.10 23.26
N ALA A 735 -0.82 1.50 23.66
CA ALA A 735 -0.17 2.72 23.20
C ALA A 735 0.44 2.57 21.79
N ASP A 736 0.58 1.33 21.31
CA ASP A 736 1.20 1.01 20.02
C ASP A 736 0.17 0.95 18.86
N LYS A 737 -1.12 0.98 19.20
CA LYS A 737 -2.22 0.90 18.24
C LYS A 737 -2.19 2.08 17.28
N TRP A 738 -2.48 1.80 16.02
CA TRP A 738 -2.60 2.85 15.03
C TRP A 738 -3.85 3.72 15.31
N PRO A 739 -3.83 5.01 14.91
CA PRO A 739 -4.97 5.89 15.14
C PRO A 739 -6.23 5.48 14.40
N SER A 740 -7.37 5.95 14.89
CA SER A 740 -8.68 5.70 14.29
C SER A 740 -8.80 6.20 12.85
N TYR A 741 -7.96 7.16 12.42
CA TYR A 741 -7.86 7.59 11.02
C TYR A 741 -7.73 6.40 10.04
N TRP A 742 -7.02 5.34 10.43
CA TRP A 742 -6.81 4.18 9.56
C TRP A 742 -8.00 3.23 9.51
N ASP A 743 -9.01 3.38 10.37
CA ASP A 743 -10.15 2.46 10.46
C ASP A 743 -10.85 2.31 9.11
N GLY A 744 -11.03 1.06 8.69
CA GLY A 744 -11.64 0.70 7.42
C GLY A 744 -10.75 0.90 6.19
N LYS A 745 -9.50 1.38 6.32
CA LYS A 745 -8.57 1.46 5.19
C LYS A 745 -7.96 0.09 4.91
N TRP A 746 -7.93 -0.27 3.63
CA TRP A 746 -7.39 -1.53 3.13
C TRP A 746 -5.93 -1.37 2.71
N PHE A 747 -5.06 -2.26 3.16
CA PHE A 747 -3.63 -2.21 2.89
C PHE A 747 -3.32 -3.00 1.62
N VAL A 748 -2.64 -2.36 0.67
CA VAL A 748 -2.23 -2.96 -0.61
C VAL A 748 -0.75 -2.69 -0.85
N GLY A 749 -0.01 -3.71 -1.30
CA GLY A 749 1.42 -3.60 -1.54
C GLY A 749 1.90 -4.52 -2.66
N ASP A 750 3.08 -4.26 -3.18
CA ASP A 750 3.79 -5.12 -4.12
C ASP A 750 4.97 -5.77 -3.40
N PHE A 751 5.32 -7.01 -3.73
CA PHE A 751 6.40 -7.76 -3.14
C PHE A 751 7.77 -7.16 -3.44
N TYR A 752 8.00 -6.62 -4.63
CA TYR A 752 9.36 -6.55 -5.17
C TYR A 752 9.91 -5.11 -5.25
N ASP A 753 11.20 -4.97 -4.92
CA ASP A 753 12.07 -3.81 -5.13
C ASP A 753 12.01 -2.68 -4.08
N ALA A 754 13.06 -1.85 -4.06
CA ALA A 754 13.28 -0.77 -3.12
C ALA A 754 12.27 0.39 -3.25
N ASP A 755 11.51 0.49 -4.34
CA ASP A 755 10.50 1.55 -4.56
C ASP A 755 9.08 1.00 -4.79
N GLN A 756 8.78 -0.17 -4.22
CA GLN A 756 7.50 -0.85 -4.41
C GLN A 756 6.30 -0.01 -3.91
N PRO A 757 5.16 0.01 -4.63
CA PRO A 757 3.96 0.68 -4.13
C PRO A 757 3.48 0.01 -2.84
N ARG A 758 3.19 0.83 -1.82
CA ARG A 758 2.57 0.42 -0.55
C ARG A 758 1.63 1.51 -0.09
N HIS A 759 0.35 1.19 -0.01
CA HIS A 759 -0.69 2.17 0.28
C HIS A 759 -1.75 1.60 1.22
N ALA A 760 -2.35 2.48 2.01
CA ALA A 760 -3.64 2.22 2.61
C ALA A 760 -4.70 2.96 1.79
N VAL A 761 -5.74 2.26 1.35
CA VAL A 761 -6.76 2.80 0.44
C VAL A 761 -8.12 2.86 1.12
N LEU A 762 -8.88 3.91 0.80
CA LEU A 762 -10.27 4.07 1.22
C LEU A 762 -11.19 3.77 0.03
N THR A 763 -12.11 2.84 0.20
CA THR A 763 -13.11 2.47 -0.81
C THR A 763 -14.48 3.06 -0.48
N ASP A 764 -15.34 3.20 -1.48
CA ASP A 764 -16.75 3.54 -1.27
C ASP A 764 -17.56 2.26 -1.02
N PRO A 765 -18.18 2.08 0.16
CA PRO A 765 -18.99 0.90 0.47
C PRO A 765 -20.11 0.62 -0.55
N LYS A 766 -20.58 1.65 -1.27
CA LYS A 766 -21.65 1.50 -2.28
C LYS A 766 -21.18 0.84 -3.57
N THR A 767 -19.89 0.94 -3.89
CA THR A 767 -19.35 0.49 -5.19
C THR A 767 -18.24 -0.56 -5.05
N VAL A 768 -17.67 -0.72 -3.85
CA VAL A 768 -16.55 -1.63 -3.60
C VAL A 768 -16.86 -3.07 -4.02
N GLY A 769 -18.06 -3.58 -3.73
CA GLY A 769 -18.46 -4.95 -4.08
C GLY A 769 -18.67 -5.20 -5.58
N SER A 770 -18.70 -4.15 -6.40
CA SER A 770 -18.92 -4.22 -7.85
C SER A 770 -17.72 -3.68 -8.65
N GLY A 771 -16.52 -3.71 -8.06
CA GLY A 771 -15.28 -3.27 -8.72
C GLY A 771 -15.06 -1.75 -8.72
N GLY A 772 -15.70 -1.00 -7.81
CA GLY A 772 -15.44 0.42 -7.63
C GLY A 772 -13.98 0.70 -7.25
N LEU A 773 -13.39 1.71 -7.88
CA LEU A 773 -12.03 2.16 -7.59
C LEU A 773 -11.91 2.78 -6.19
N PRO A 774 -10.73 2.72 -5.55
CA PRO A 774 -10.48 3.50 -4.35
C PRO A 774 -10.71 5.00 -4.55
N THR A 775 -11.35 5.60 -3.56
CA THR A 775 -11.64 7.05 -3.53
C THR A 775 -10.43 7.86 -3.08
N HIS A 776 -9.56 7.25 -2.27
CA HIS A 776 -8.38 7.87 -1.70
C HIS A 776 -7.29 6.82 -1.43
N ALA A 777 -6.02 7.24 -1.50
CA ALA A 777 -4.85 6.42 -1.15
C ALA A 777 -3.85 7.23 -0.32
N GLU A 778 -3.33 6.62 0.73
CA GLU A 778 -2.28 7.16 1.59
C GLU A 778 -0.99 6.33 1.40
N SER A 779 0.16 6.98 1.24
CA SER A 779 1.41 6.26 1.07
C SER A 779 1.89 5.69 2.41
N LEU A 780 2.27 4.42 2.41
CA LEU A 780 2.86 3.76 3.57
C LEU A 780 4.39 3.66 3.48
N LYS A 781 5.02 4.12 2.40
CA LYS A 781 6.45 3.90 2.12
C LYS A 781 7.40 4.37 3.23
N LYS A 782 7.02 5.41 3.99
CA LYS A 782 7.79 5.96 5.11
C LYS A 782 7.35 5.43 6.48
N ILE A 783 6.14 4.87 6.60
CA ILE A 783 5.63 4.22 7.83
C ILE A 783 6.09 2.75 7.91
N VAL A 784 5.96 2.05 6.78
CA VAL A 784 6.43 0.69 6.55
C VAL A 784 7.65 0.80 5.62
N PRO A 785 8.85 1.03 6.19
CA PRO A 785 10.00 1.52 5.44
C PRO A 785 10.41 0.58 4.32
N ILE A 786 10.55 1.13 3.12
CA ILE A 786 11.06 0.46 1.92
C ILE A 786 12.60 0.48 1.87
N GLY A 787 13.19 -0.31 0.98
CA GLY A 787 14.60 -0.21 0.62
C GLY A 787 15.50 -1.29 1.22
N ASN A 788 16.80 -1.24 0.87
CA ASN A 788 17.76 -2.29 1.21
C ASN A 788 18.00 -2.46 2.72
N ASP A 789 17.81 -1.40 3.50
CA ASP A 789 17.94 -1.41 4.96
C ASP A 789 16.59 -1.44 5.70
N GLY A 790 15.48 -1.38 4.94
CA GLY A 790 14.12 -1.58 5.44
C GLY A 790 13.54 -2.93 5.00
N ILE A 791 12.22 -2.96 4.81
CA ILE A 791 11.49 -4.09 4.24
C ILE A 791 11.65 -3.99 2.72
N LYS A 792 12.51 -4.81 2.13
CA LYS A 792 12.73 -4.77 0.67
C LYS A 792 11.71 -5.64 -0.07
N ASN A 793 11.45 -6.84 0.44
CA ASN A 793 10.56 -7.76 -0.25
C ASN A 793 9.35 -8.07 0.64
N LEU A 794 8.28 -7.26 0.53
CA LEU A 794 7.07 -7.39 1.37
C LEU A 794 6.41 -8.73 1.10
N MET A 795 6.35 -9.62 2.08
CA MET A 795 5.78 -10.96 1.85
C MET A 795 4.41 -11.16 2.50
N ASP A 796 4.21 -10.63 3.70
CA ASP A 796 2.92 -10.69 4.39
C ASP A 796 2.88 -9.61 5.48
N TRP A 797 1.68 -9.30 5.97
CA TRP A 797 1.44 -8.31 7.02
C TRP A 797 0.08 -8.53 7.69
N LYS A 798 0.05 -8.46 9.02
CA LYS A 798 -1.20 -8.61 9.81
C LYS A 798 -1.18 -7.64 10.99
N PHE A 799 -2.35 -7.09 11.30
CA PHE A 799 -2.52 -6.38 12.56
C PHE A 799 -2.68 -7.38 13.71
N ALA A 800 -2.06 -7.09 14.84
CA ALA A 800 -2.27 -7.82 16.09
C ALA A 800 -3.48 -7.25 16.86
N ALA A 801 -3.93 -7.98 17.88
CA ALA A 801 -5.05 -7.56 18.73
C ALA A 801 -4.79 -6.24 19.48
N ASP A 802 -3.51 -5.88 19.67
CA ASP A 802 -3.10 -4.60 20.26
C ASP A 802 -3.15 -3.43 19.27
N GLY A 803 -3.55 -3.66 18.00
CA GLY A 803 -3.68 -2.66 16.95
C GLY A 803 -2.36 -2.24 16.29
N SER A 804 -1.24 -2.91 16.59
CA SER A 804 0.05 -2.74 15.91
C SER A 804 0.18 -3.66 14.69
N LEU A 805 1.10 -3.34 13.76
CA LEU A 805 1.26 -4.07 12.51
C LEU A 805 2.53 -4.92 12.52
N TYR A 806 2.40 -6.21 12.20
CA TYR A 806 3.54 -7.10 11.91
C TYR A 806 3.70 -7.26 10.41
N VAL A 807 4.95 -7.29 9.93
CA VAL A 807 5.28 -7.38 8.50
C VAL A 807 6.41 -8.40 8.28
N LEU A 808 6.25 -9.31 7.33
CA LEU A 808 7.30 -10.20 6.86
C LEU A 808 8.06 -9.58 5.69
N ASP A 809 9.39 -9.56 5.83
CA ASP A 809 10.34 -9.27 4.76
C ASP A 809 10.98 -10.57 4.28
N TYR A 810 10.80 -10.90 3.00
CA TYR A 810 11.33 -12.11 2.38
C TYR A 810 12.86 -12.16 2.36
N GLY A 811 13.54 -11.01 2.36
CA GLY A 811 15.00 -10.96 2.23
C GLY A 811 15.44 -10.49 0.84
N ARG A 812 16.68 -10.77 0.43
CA ARG A 812 17.30 -10.23 -0.81
C ARG A 812 17.56 -11.33 -1.85
N GLY A 813 17.62 -12.59 -1.45
CA GLY A 813 17.63 -13.77 -2.32
C GLY A 813 16.24 -14.21 -2.77
N PHE A 814 16.19 -15.07 -3.78
CA PHE A 814 14.96 -15.68 -4.31
C PHE A 814 15.02 -17.20 -4.14
N PHE A 815 13.94 -17.80 -3.63
CA PHE A 815 13.85 -19.23 -3.30
C PHE A 815 14.93 -19.72 -2.32
N THR A 816 15.32 -18.87 -1.36
CA THR A 816 16.40 -19.17 -0.42
C THR A 816 16.17 -18.43 0.90
N SER A 817 16.62 -19.02 2.01
CA SER A 817 16.69 -18.31 3.28
C SER A 817 17.83 -17.29 3.25
N ASP A 818 17.51 -16.01 3.52
CA ASP A 818 18.45 -14.90 3.38
C ASP A 818 18.72 -14.23 4.75
N PRO A 819 19.94 -13.76 5.04
CA PRO A 819 20.26 -13.13 6.33
C PRO A 819 19.52 -11.82 6.59
N LYS A 820 18.98 -11.18 5.54
CA LYS A 820 18.17 -9.97 5.64
C LYS A 820 16.67 -10.26 5.73
N SER A 821 16.23 -11.51 5.60
CA SER A 821 14.85 -11.91 5.93
C SER A 821 14.53 -11.53 7.37
N ALA A 822 13.30 -11.09 7.62
CA ALA A 822 12.93 -10.55 8.92
C ALA A 822 11.43 -10.53 9.19
N LEU A 823 11.08 -10.68 10.46
CA LEU A 823 9.82 -10.19 11.01
C LEU A 823 10.04 -8.75 11.50
N TRP A 824 9.14 -7.85 11.11
CA TRP A 824 9.13 -6.45 11.51
C TRP A 824 7.88 -6.11 12.31
N HIS A 825 7.99 -5.16 13.23
CA HIS A 825 6.90 -4.61 14.02
C HIS A 825 6.80 -3.10 13.80
N VAL A 826 5.62 -2.63 13.40
CA VAL A 826 5.35 -1.21 13.11
C VAL A 826 4.31 -0.68 14.09
N THR A 827 4.76 0.26 14.93
CA THR A 827 4.00 0.82 16.05
C THR A 827 3.78 2.31 15.87
N TYR A 828 2.67 2.81 16.40
CA TYR A 828 2.41 4.24 16.47
C TYR A 828 2.93 4.83 17.79
N LYS A 829 3.45 6.05 17.73
CA LYS A 829 4.12 6.78 18.82
C LYS A 829 3.68 8.24 18.93
N GLY A 830 2.72 8.69 18.10
CA GLY A 830 2.23 10.08 18.13
C GLY A 830 1.30 10.41 19.30
N GLY A 831 0.91 9.40 20.09
CA GLY A 831 0.01 9.55 21.24
C GLY A 831 -1.43 9.82 20.83
N GLU A 832 -2.30 10.10 21.80
CA GLU A 832 -3.72 10.28 21.51
C GLU A 832 -4.03 11.52 20.65
N ALA A 833 -5.17 11.47 19.97
CA ALA A 833 -5.78 12.60 19.27
C ALA A 833 -5.90 13.83 20.19
N THR A 834 -5.53 15.00 19.67
CA THR A 834 -5.44 16.27 20.41
C THR A 834 -6.79 16.61 21.07
N PRO A 835 -6.85 16.70 22.41
CA PRO A 835 -8.11 16.71 23.19
C PRO A 835 -8.96 17.96 22.98
N ALA A 836 -10.27 17.91 23.26
CA ALA A 836 -11.08 19.14 23.38
C ALA A 836 -10.80 19.85 24.72
N ALA A 837 -11.30 21.08 24.89
CA ALA A 837 -11.16 21.82 26.15
C ALA A 837 -11.76 21.07 27.36
N ASP A 838 -12.96 20.51 27.19
CA ASP A 838 -13.65 19.75 28.24
C ASP A 838 -12.92 18.45 28.64
N ASP A 839 -12.12 17.89 27.73
CA ASP A 839 -11.30 16.71 28.01
C ASP A 839 -10.10 17.06 28.91
N LEU A 840 -9.55 18.27 28.77
CA LEU A 840 -8.46 18.77 29.60
C LEU A 840 -8.96 19.08 31.01
N ALA A 841 -10.13 19.73 31.12
CA ALA A 841 -10.74 20.07 32.41
C ALA A 841 -11.03 18.82 33.25
N ARG A 842 -11.51 17.73 32.63
CA ARG A 842 -11.79 16.45 33.30
C ARG A 842 -10.56 15.66 33.75
N ARG A 843 -9.37 15.95 33.19
CA ARG A 843 -8.10 15.32 33.62
C ARG A 843 -7.44 16.05 34.79
N ALA A 844 -7.83 17.30 35.05
CA ALA A 844 -7.23 18.16 36.06
C ALA A 844 -7.98 18.17 37.40
N GLY A 845 -9.23 17.67 37.44
CA GLY A 845 -10.02 17.44 38.65
C GLY A 845 -10.19 15.96 38.92
#